data_AF-A0AAX3QR13-F1
#
_entry.id   AF-A0AAX3QR13-F1
#
_cell.length_a   1.000
_cell.length_b   1.000
_cell.length_c   1.000
_cell.angle_alpha   90.00
_cell.angle_beta   90.00
_cell.angle_gamma   90.00
#
_symmetry.space_group_name_H-M   'P 1'
#
loop_
_entity.id
_entity.type
_entity.pdbx_description
1 polymer ?
#
loop_
_entity_poly.entity_id
_entity_poly.type
_entity_poly.pdbx_seq_one_letter_code
_entity_poly.pdbx_strand_id
1 'polypeptide(L)'
;MEQQDISLSYGIHRSPSIGNEGELSECVNLIPKNGELVNIQPPKELGITLPEGSVLMYVHRTKDFIHYIFFQTNVLRYADTDGTTHLIGANQYDKIPKAITSIGNTLIVISEDPIRYLLWDGEFYKELGDKPPFPILSFGLVGSLDKTEQLSVSVDPPYDGAFTEDQLSTISNSVMGYVSKFIRERSVDRGMFIYPFFIRYAYRLYDGTSYMQSAPILMIPSSGVTPHVPFTIDVDTEDFDAKIIVNFIISSVVCSINYKVSGMGNQREWWKDIVKSLDIFITPPIYTFDYYGEINGAQKISDDNGFGVYSIGGGYYNRHTFEEALSIAMPGSGYTDQFVLPGKAMDNKVPDNSLFYKVASITYEDLCGYNGGERRSLTLDDNVQESLQNREQLVDADGYQNLDWLIPDYSYTYNQRLNIANIKKILFDGYPPESMVTYNDGSSTLSIKVFIREGEKDIVVQTSSSYNLGINLHYLYYPNANAYKMVITRNSDGYQAIVTLSPHNTLNGAYYFDSYAPIIFKPGNDSTPISTDKSVNMPNKIYTSEVNNPFYFPLAGINTVGTGEIVGIRSTTKALSQGQFGQFPLYAFSSDGIWALQLSDAGLYSSIQPISRDVCNNPDSITQLDSSIVFSTERGLKLLQGSDISLLSSSLEGVNIDETFFNVNPDFSDIFIPDTETFVETLRACKIAYDYTNSLLHIYPKGTRKHYVYSLDTGEFSTFVGEEVKAMAQDYPSSVVQIGNALYSLEKYISEDTRKGIAITRALTLGDPFSLKVLVDLRTLGLRKDESSKIKIAVFVSADRKNWSRLKSLRQRAFKYYRLVYFSNLYDLDTLSGTRVRFETRRDWRMR
;
A
#
# COMPACT_ATOMS: atom_id res chain seq x y z
N MET A 1 -23.85 61.61 31.96
CA MET A 1 -24.22 60.19 31.96
C MET A 1 -23.88 59.66 30.58
N GLU A 2 -22.95 58.72 30.53
CA GLU A 2 -22.41 58.16 29.30
C GLU A 2 -23.06 56.80 29.02
N GLN A 3 -23.05 56.38 27.76
CA GLN A 3 -23.61 55.10 27.34
C GLN A 3 -22.60 54.38 26.45
N GLN A 4 -22.49 53.07 26.64
CA GLN A 4 -21.70 52.19 25.80
C GLN A 4 -22.46 50.89 25.56
N ASP A 5 -22.50 50.47 24.30
CA ASP A 5 -23.12 49.21 23.89
C ASP A 5 -22.01 48.17 23.74
N ILE A 6 -22.09 47.10 24.53
CA ILE A 6 -21.17 45.95 24.49
C ILE A 6 -21.81 44.90 23.58
N SER A 7 -21.21 44.69 22.41
CA SER A 7 -21.65 43.66 21.46
C SER A 7 -21.04 42.31 21.82
N LEU A 8 -21.81 41.23 21.72
CA LEU A 8 -21.33 39.86 21.96
C LEU A 8 -21.10 39.13 20.63
N SER A 9 -20.38 39.80 19.72
CA SER A 9 -20.05 39.30 18.39
C SER A 9 -18.72 38.54 18.33
N TYR A 10 -17.95 38.54 19.43
CA TYR A 10 -16.61 37.95 19.51
C TYR A 10 -16.61 36.73 20.43
N GLY A 11 -15.65 35.83 20.20
CA GLY A 11 -15.43 34.64 21.01
C GLY A 11 -14.36 34.85 22.07
N ILE A 12 -13.60 33.78 22.33
CA ILE A 12 -12.57 33.72 23.36
C ILE A 12 -11.28 34.37 22.88
N HIS A 13 -10.78 35.32 23.67
CA HIS A 13 -9.50 36.00 23.50
C HIS A 13 -8.72 36.04 24.82
N ARG A 14 -7.50 35.47 24.82
CA ARG A 14 -6.63 35.30 26.01
C ARG A 14 -5.45 36.27 26.07
N SER A 15 -5.27 37.09 25.04
CA SER A 15 -4.17 38.06 24.98
C SER A 15 -4.12 38.96 26.23
N PRO A 16 -2.94 39.34 26.74
CA PRO A 16 -2.83 40.23 27.90
C PRO A 16 -3.08 41.72 27.59
N SER A 17 -3.21 42.10 26.31
CA SER A 17 -3.45 43.49 25.87
C SER A 17 -4.85 44.00 26.24
N ILE A 18 -5.09 45.31 26.12
CA ILE A 18 -6.46 45.85 26.23
C ILE A 18 -7.21 45.42 24.96
N GLY A 19 -8.09 44.44 25.09
CA GLY A 19 -8.93 43.93 24.00
C GLY A 19 -10.08 44.86 23.64
N ASN A 20 -10.77 44.56 22.56
CA ASN A 20 -12.01 45.25 22.21
C ASN A 20 -13.11 44.96 23.24
N GLU A 21 -13.98 45.94 23.44
CA GLU A 21 -15.14 45.82 24.30
C GLU A 21 -16.13 44.84 23.66
N GLY A 22 -16.35 43.69 24.28
CA GLY A 22 -17.17 42.60 23.73
C GLY A 22 -16.43 41.28 23.52
N GLU A 23 -15.09 41.30 23.51
CA GLU A 23 -14.29 40.07 23.54
C GLU A 23 -14.51 39.29 24.84
N LEU A 24 -14.53 37.97 24.75
CA LEU A 24 -14.80 37.08 25.88
C LEU A 24 -13.51 36.48 26.41
N SER A 25 -13.41 36.36 27.72
CA SER A 25 -12.36 35.54 28.35
C SER A 25 -12.75 34.07 28.43
N GLU A 26 -14.05 33.77 28.43
CA GLU A 26 -14.60 32.41 28.36
C GLU A 26 -16.01 32.46 27.75
N CYS A 27 -16.36 31.46 26.96
CA CYS A 27 -17.65 31.33 26.27
C CYS A 27 -18.02 29.86 26.18
N VAL A 28 -18.89 29.38 27.07
CA VAL A 28 -19.24 27.97 27.23
C VAL A 28 -20.63 27.70 26.64
N ASN A 29 -20.73 26.69 25.79
CA ASN A 29 -21.96 26.22 25.11
C ASN A 29 -22.66 27.26 24.22
N LEU A 30 -22.01 28.40 24.00
CA LEU A 30 -22.44 29.48 23.12
C LEU A 30 -21.35 29.73 22.09
N ILE A 31 -21.73 30.18 20.90
CA ILE A 31 -20.79 30.54 19.84
C ILE A 31 -21.26 31.80 19.11
N PRO A 32 -20.35 32.71 18.72
CA PRO A 32 -20.71 33.84 17.88
C PRO A 32 -21.20 33.38 16.50
N LYS A 33 -22.36 33.88 16.09
CA LYS A 33 -22.95 33.67 14.76
C LYS A 33 -23.78 34.88 14.37
N ASN A 34 -23.54 35.44 13.19
CA ASN A 34 -24.24 36.62 12.67
C ASN A 34 -24.25 37.83 13.63
N GLY A 35 -23.17 38.00 14.41
CA GLY A 35 -23.00 39.12 15.35
C GLY A 35 -23.64 38.91 16.73
N GLU A 36 -24.26 37.76 16.99
CA GLU A 36 -24.89 37.41 18.27
C GLU A 36 -24.34 36.08 18.79
N LEU A 37 -24.50 35.81 20.09
CA LEU A 37 -24.23 34.48 20.64
C LEU A 37 -25.46 33.58 20.48
N VAL A 38 -25.23 32.38 19.95
CA VAL A 38 -26.23 31.31 19.81
C VAL A 38 -25.74 30.05 20.50
N ASN A 39 -26.65 29.12 20.82
CA ASN A 39 -26.24 27.82 21.37
C ASN A 39 -25.45 26.99 20.37
N ILE A 40 -24.50 26.23 20.89
CA ILE A 40 -23.88 25.11 20.17
C ILE A 40 -24.80 23.89 20.34
N GLN A 41 -25.14 23.21 19.24
CA GLN A 41 -25.93 21.98 19.30
C GLN A 41 -25.06 20.79 19.76
N PRO A 42 -25.52 19.97 20.73
CA PRO A 42 -24.84 18.74 21.07
C PRO A 42 -24.96 17.74 19.91
N PRO A 43 -24.12 16.69 19.86
CA PRO A 43 -24.24 15.62 18.88
C PRO A 43 -25.62 14.92 18.95
N LYS A 44 -26.17 14.52 17.81
CA LYS A 44 -27.44 13.80 17.69
C LYS A 44 -27.24 12.30 17.89
N GLU A 45 -27.96 11.68 18.81
CA GLU A 45 -27.89 10.23 19.04
C GLU A 45 -28.37 9.43 17.82
N LEU A 46 -27.63 8.39 17.46
CA LEU A 46 -27.96 7.49 16.33
C LEU A 46 -28.82 6.28 16.75
N GLY A 47 -29.04 6.07 18.06
CA GLY A 47 -29.74 4.90 18.58
C GLY A 47 -28.90 3.61 18.56
N ILE A 48 -27.59 3.72 18.32
CA ILE A 48 -26.67 2.59 18.23
C ILE A 48 -25.80 2.57 19.49
N THR A 49 -25.87 1.47 20.25
CA THR A 49 -25.06 1.25 21.44
C THR A 49 -24.08 0.11 21.19
N LEU A 50 -22.79 0.42 21.21
CA LEU A 50 -21.72 -0.55 21.10
C LEU A 50 -21.55 -1.33 22.41
N PRO A 51 -21.08 -2.59 22.36
CA PRO A 51 -20.75 -3.36 23.55
C PRO A 51 -19.70 -2.66 24.44
N GLU A 52 -19.70 -2.96 25.74
CA GLU A 52 -18.73 -2.38 26.68
C GLU A 52 -17.28 -2.66 26.28
N GLY A 53 -16.39 -1.68 26.49
CA GLY A 53 -14.99 -1.77 26.11
C GLY A 53 -14.72 -1.48 24.62
N SER A 54 -15.74 -1.28 23.80
CA SER A 54 -15.59 -1.02 22.36
C SER A 54 -15.04 0.38 22.06
N VAL A 55 -14.22 0.48 21.00
CA VAL A 55 -13.70 1.75 20.46
C VAL A 55 -14.09 1.85 18.99
N LEU A 56 -14.87 2.87 18.62
CA LEU A 56 -15.20 3.17 17.23
C LEU A 56 -13.92 3.50 16.45
N MET A 57 -13.74 2.86 15.29
CA MET A 57 -12.55 2.99 14.46
C MET A 57 -12.85 3.65 13.11
N TYR A 58 -13.97 3.28 12.48
CA TYR A 58 -14.30 3.72 11.12
C TYR A 58 -15.78 3.56 10.81
N VAL A 59 -16.29 4.30 9.82
CA VAL A 59 -17.64 4.11 9.26
C VAL A 59 -17.49 3.66 7.82
N HIS A 60 -17.86 2.43 7.53
CA HIS A 60 -17.82 1.89 6.18
C HIS A 60 -19.17 2.12 5.50
N ARG A 61 -19.23 3.15 4.67
CA ARG A 61 -20.42 3.56 3.94
C ARG A 61 -20.27 3.28 2.45
N THR A 62 -21.26 2.60 1.88
CA THR A 62 -21.44 2.46 0.43
C THR A 62 -22.83 2.96 0.04
N LYS A 63 -23.21 2.80 -1.22
CA LYS A 63 -24.59 3.06 -1.66
C LYS A 63 -25.59 2.04 -1.10
N ASP A 64 -25.12 0.86 -0.71
CA ASP A 64 -25.96 -0.29 -0.38
C ASP A 64 -26.05 -0.53 1.14
N PHE A 65 -25.04 -0.11 1.93
CA PHE A 65 -25.00 -0.32 3.38
C PHE A 65 -24.18 0.74 4.13
N ILE A 66 -24.37 0.77 5.46
CA ILE A 66 -23.56 1.53 6.41
C ILE A 66 -23.20 0.60 7.57
N HIS A 67 -21.91 0.39 7.79
CA HIS A 67 -21.39 -0.42 8.89
C HIS A 67 -20.47 0.41 9.80
N TYR A 68 -20.72 0.40 11.11
CA TYR A 68 -19.88 1.07 12.09
C TYR A 68 -18.81 0.09 12.58
N ILE A 69 -17.56 0.29 12.16
CA ILE A 69 -16.45 -0.60 12.48
C ILE A 69 -15.86 -0.21 13.83
N PHE A 70 -15.77 -1.16 14.74
CA PHE A 70 -15.24 -0.94 16.09
C PHE A 70 -14.32 -2.08 16.52
N PHE A 71 -13.41 -1.74 17.44
CA PHE A 71 -12.48 -2.68 18.04
C PHE A 71 -12.93 -3.02 19.46
N GLN A 72 -12.97 -4.31 19.78
CA GLN A 72 -13.36 -4.80 21.10
C GLN A 72 -12.60 -6.08 21.41
N THR A 73 -11.99 -6.18 22.59
CA THR A 73 -11.35 -7.43 23.08
C THR A 73 -10.43 -8.08 22.04
N ASN A 74 -9.53 -7.29 21.46
CA ASN A 74 -8.56 -7.73 20.44
C ASN A 74 -9.16 -8.18 19.10
N VAL A 75 -10.44 -7.94 18.82
CA VAL A 75 -11.06 -8.28 17.53
C VAL A 75 -11.78 -7.09 16.90
N LEU A 76 -11.90 -7.11 15.57
CA LEU A 76 -12.73 -6.16 14.84
C LEU A 76 -14.17 -6.68 14.74
N ARG A 77 -15.11 -5.76 14.86
CA ARG A 77 -16.55 -5.99 14.76
C ARG A 77 -17.19 -4.87 13.94
N TYR A 78 -18.37 -5.12 13.42
CA TYR A 78 -19.20 -4.05 12.88
C TYR A 78 -20.58 -4.06 13.53
N ALA A 79 -21.20 -2.88 13.59
CA ALA A 79 -22.61 -2.71 13.89
C ALA A 79 -23.37 -2.24 12.64
N ASP A 80 -24.55 -2.81 12.43
CA ASP A 80 -25.53 -2.34 11.45
C ASP A 80 -26.22 -1.06 11.96
N THR A 81 -27.00 -0.41 11.10
CA THR A 81 -27.77 0.79 11.46
C THR A 81 -28.87 0.55 12.49
N ASP A 82 -29.28 -0.71 12.69
CA ASP A 82 -30.22 -1.11 13.74
C ASP A 82 -29.54 -1.47 15.07
N GLY A 83 -28.20 -1.41 15.12
CA GLY A 83 -27.39 -1.74 16.29
C GLY A 83 -26.99 -3.21 16.42
N THR A 84 -27.41 -4.10 15.50
CA THR A 84 -26.97 -5.49 15.48
C THR A 84 -25.47 -5.57 15.26
N THR A 85 -24.75 -6.36 16.06
CA THR A 85 -23.28 -6.45 15.99
C THR A 85 -22.81 -7.81 15.50
N HIS A 86 -21.77 -7.79 14.66
CA HIS A 86 -21.18 -8.96 14.03
C HIS A 86 -19.66 -8.96 14.19
N LEU A 87 -19.07 -10.15 14.21
CA LEU A 87 -17.63 -10.32 14.24
C LEU A 87 -17.05 -10.17 12.81
N ILE A 88 -15.89 -9.52 12.67
CA ILE A 88 -15.15 -9.48 11.42
C ILE A 88 -13.96 -10.43 11.50
N GLY A 89 -13.98 -11.49 10.71
CA GLY A 89 -12.93 -12.51 10.72
C GLY A 89 -12.86 -13.28 12.05
N ALA A 90 -11.82 -14.10 12.19
CA ALA A 90 -11.57 -14.86 13.42
C ALA A 90 -10.27 -14.44 14.12
N ASN A 91 -9.47 -13.58 13.48
CA ASN A 91 -8.14 -13.25 13.95
C ASN A 91 -8.17 -12.18 15.05
N GLN A 92 -7.32 -12.39 16.04
CA GLN A 92 -7.04 -11.41 17.07
C GLN A 92 -5.93 -10.45 16.61
N TYR A 93 -5.96 -9.24 17.14
CA TYR A 93 -4.95 -8.21 16.98
C TYR A 93 -4.26 -7.97 18.33
N ASP A 94 -2.94 -7.94 18.34
CA ASP A 94 -2.16 -7.70 19.56
C ASP A 94 -2.37 -6.29 20.13
N LYS A 95 -2.66 -5.34 19.25
CA LYS A 95 -2.95 -3.94 19.57
C LYS A 95 -4.13 -3.44 18.75
N ILE A 96 -4.74 -2.35 19.20
CA ILE A 96 -5.71 -1.62 18.40
C ILE A 96 -5.10 -1.21 17.06
N PRO A 97 -5.80 -1.39 15.93
CA PRO A 97 -5.32 -0.92 14.63
C PRO A 97 -4.98 0.57 14.64
N LYS A 98 -3.94 0.95 13.89
CA LYS A 98 -3.48 2.34 13.74
C LYS A 98 -4.46 3.15 12.89
N ALA A 99 -4.97 2.55 11.83
CA ALA A 99 -5.94 3.17 10.93
C ALA A 99 -6.81 2.12 10.22
N ILE A 100 -8.02 2.52 9.83
CA ILE A 100 -8.90 1.74 8.95
C ILE A 100 -9.42 2.68 7.87
N THR A 101 -9.46 2.20 6.63
CA THR A 101 -10.04 2.90 5.48
C THR A 101 -10.74 1.90 4.55
N SER A 102 -11.37 2.37 3.47
CA SER A 102 -12.05 1.49 2.51
C SER A 102 -11.94 1.94 1.06
N ILE A 103 -11.91 0.97 0.14
CA ILE A 103 -12.12 1.16 -1.29
C ILE A 103 -13.23 0.23 -1.74
N GLY A 104 -14.36 0.81 -2.18
CA GLY A 104 -15.55 0.04 -2.53
C GLY A 104 -15.99 -0.83 -1.35
N ASN A 105 -16.06 -2.15 -1.58
CA ASN A 105 -16.48 -3.13 -0.59
C ASN A 105 -15.31 -3.69 0.27
N THR A 106 -14.09 -3.20 0.06
CA THR A 106 -12.89 -3.69 0.75
C THR A 106 -12.49 -2.73 1.86
N LEU A 107 -12.49 -3.21 3.10
CA LEU A 107 -11.83 -2.56 4.23
C LEU A 107 -10.33 -2.87 4.19
N ILE A 108 -9.54 -1.85 4.51
CA ILE A 108 -8.09 -1.93 4.63
C ILE A 108 -7.72 -1.56 6.06
N VAL A 109 -7.12 -2.49 6.78
CA VAL A 109 -6.73 -2.35 8.19
C VAL A 109 -5.22 -2.21 8.27
N ILE A 110 -4.77 -1.13 8.94
CA ILE A 110 -3.38 -0.83 9.20
C ILE A 110 -3.07 -1.06 10.68
N SER A 111 -2.05 -1.86 10.98
CA SER A 111 -1.65 -2.22 12.35
C SER A 111 -0.12 -2.31 12.48
N GLU A 112 0.37 -3.07 13.45
CA GLU A 112 1.81 -3.42 13.56
C GLU A 112 2.19 -4.59 12.63
N ASP A 113 1.20 -5.27 12.06
CA ASP A 113 1.33 -6.37 11.12
C ASP A 113 1.21 -5.87 9.68
N PRO A 114 1.54 -6.72 8.68
CA PRO A 114 1.24 -6.41 7.28
C PRO A 114 -0.24 -6.03 7.08
N ILE A 115 -0.48 -5.16 6.09
CA ILE A 115 -1.84 -4.69 5.72
C ILE A 115 -2.80 -5.87 5.68
N ARG A 116 -3.99 -5.73 6.29
CA ARG A 116 -5.05 -6.73 6.18
C ARG A 116 -6.23 -6.21 5.37
N TYR A 117 -6.66 -7.00 4.40
CA TYR A 117 -7.81 -6.72 3.55
C TYR A 117 -9.02 -7.54 4.02
N LEU A 118 -10.16 -6.87 4.19
CA LEU A 118 -11.42 -7.49 4.57
C LEU A 118 -12.47 -7.16 3.50
N LEU A 119 -12.93 -8.16 2.78
CA LEU A 119 -13.85 -8.00 1.65
C LEU A 119 -15.29 -8.27 2.10
N TRP A 120 -16.17 -7.29 1.92
CA TRP A 120 -17.61 -7.50 2.07
C TRP A 120 -18.17 -8.25 0.86
N ASP A 121 -18.75 -9.43 1.08
CA ASP A 121 -19.29 -10.28 0.01
C ASP A 121 -20.80 -10.15 -0.22
N GLY A 122 -21.48 -9.36 0.62
CA GLY A 122 -22.95 -9.22 0.64
C GLY A 122 -23.60 -9.74 1.92
N GLU A 123 -22.92 -10.64 2.65
CA GLU A 123 -23.44 -11.23 3.90
C GLU A 123 -22.52 -10.92 5.09
N PHE A 124 -21.21 -11.05 4.92
CA PHE A 124 -20.23 -10.77 5.97
C PHE A 124 -18.89 -10.32 5.38
N TYR A 125 -17.99 -9.84 6.25
CA TYR A 125 -16.61 -9.53 5.85
C TYR A 125 -15.74 -10.79 5.85
N LYS A 126 -15.23 -11.16 4.69
CA LYS A 126 -14.19 -12.19 4.51
C LYS A 126 -12.81 -11.58 4.77
N GLU A 127 -12.05 -12.19 5.69
CA GLU A 127 -10.69 -11.78 5.98
C GLU A 127 -9.72 -12.37 4.95
N LEU A 128 -9.39 -11.62 3.89
CA LEU A 128 -8.51 -12.10 2.82
C LEU A 128 -7.06 -12.30 3.28
N GLY A 129 -6.63 -11.55 4.29
CA GLY A 129 -5.24 -11.45 4.72
C GLY A 129 -4.52 -10.31 4.02
N ASP A 130 -3.21 -10.45 3.80
CA ASP A 130 -2.33 -9.43 3.21
C ASP A 130 -2.21 -9.58 1.69
N LYS A 131 -2.14 -10.80 1.17
CA LYS A 131 -2.09 -11.10 -0.27
C LYS A 131 -2.49 -12.56 -0.51
N PRO A 132 -2.86 -12.93 -1.75
CA PRO A 132 -3.11 -14.33 -2.09
C PRO A 132 -1.88 -15.19 -1.82
N PRO A 133 -2.07 -16.47 -1.48
CA PRO A 133 -0.95 -17.40 -1.29
C PRO A 133 -0.13 -17.52 -2.59
N PHE A 134 1.19 -17.53 -2.48
CA PHE A 134 2.07 -17.70 -3.63
C PHE A 134 1.82 -19.08 -4.28
N PRO A 135 1.55 -19.16 -5.59
CA PRO A 135 1.26 -20.43 -6.25
C PRO A 135 2.57 -21.19 -6.49
N ILE A 136 2.75 -22.32 -5.81
CA ILE A 136 3.96 -23.14 -5.93
C ILE A 136 3.80 -24.06 -7.13
N LEU A 137 4.41 -23.70 -8.26
CA LEU A 137 4.42 -24.53 -9.47
C LEU A 137 5.83 -25.04 -9.74
N SER A 138 5.91 -26.25 -10.29
CA SER A 138 7.14 -26.80 -10.83
C SER A 138 6.95 -27.16 -12.29
N PHE A 139 7.83 -26.64 -13.14
CA PHE A 139 7.81 -26.89 -14.59
C PHE A 139 8.87 -27.91 -14.98
N GLY A 140 8.53 -28.78 -15.92
CA GLY A 140 9.38 -29.84 -16.41
C GLY A 140 9.21 -29.99 -17.92
N LEU A 141 10.21 -30.57 -18.56
CA LEU A 141 10.19 -30.87 -19.98
C LEU A 141 9.97 -32.37 -20.20
N VAL A 142 9.12 -32.70 -21.17
CA VAL A 142 8.96 -34.08 -21.65
C VAL A 142 9.51 -34.13 -23.07
N GLY A 143 10.62 -34.81 -23.24
CA GLY A 143 11.33 -34.95 -24.50
C GLY A 143 10.91 -36.21 -25.27
N SER A 144 10.90 -36.10 -26.59
CA SER A 144 10.95 -37.23 -27.51
C SER A 144 11.98 -36.95 -28.60
N LEU A 145 12.74 -37.97 -29.01
CA LEU A 145 13.63 -37.82 -30.16
C LEU A 145 12.77 -37.82 -31.43
N ASP A 146 12.76 -36.70 -32.15
CA ASP A 146 12.16 -36.62 -33.47
C ASP A 146 13.25 -36.53 -34.54
N LYS A 147 12.96 -37.06 -35.72
CA LYS A 147 13.94 -37.18 -36.81
C LYS A 147 13.31 -37.13 -38.19
N THR A 148 14.15 -36.84 -39.18
CA THR A 148 13.82 -37.03 -40.60
C THR A 148 13.89 -38.51 -41.00
N GLU A 149 13.42 -38.80 -42.21
CA GLU A 149 13.88 -39.98 -42.94
C GLU A 149 15.39 -39.91 -43.21
N GLN A 150 15.99 -41.03 -43.62
CA GLN A 150 17.39 -41.06 -44.01
C GLN A 150 17.55 -40.26 -45.31
N LEU A 151 18.48 -39.31 -45.28
CA LEU A 151 18.87 -38.47 -46.40
C LEU A 151 20.29 -38.85 -46.81
N SER A 152 20.68 -38.52 -48.04
CA SER A 152 22.02 -38.84 -48.55
C SER A 152 22.56 -37.69 -49.37
N VAL A 153 23.87 -37.47 -49.30
CA VAL A 153 24.62 -36.57 -50.18
C VAL A 153 25.86 -37.30 -50.69
N SER A 154 26.16 -37.16 -51.98
CA SER A 154 27.36 -37.74 -52.58
C SER A 154 28.46 -36.70 -52.68
N VAL A 155 29.67 -37.06 -52.25
CA VAL A 155 30.87 -36.23 -52.40
C VAL A 155 31.99 -37.00 -53.08
N ASP A 156 32.91 -36.27 -53.71
CA ASP A 156 34.02 -36.86 -54.47
C ASP A 156 35.10 -37.45 -53.54
N PRO A 157 35.79 -38.53 -53.92
CA PRO A 157 36.84 -39.19 -53.12
C PRO A 157 38.14 -38.37 -53.10
N PRO A 158 39.09 -38.64 -52.17
CA PRO A 158 39.07 -39.68 -51.14
C PRO A 158 38.44 -39.22 -49.80
N TYR A 159 38.13 -40.17 -48.93
CA TYR A 159 37.85 -39.95 -47.50
C TYR A 159 38.87 -40.73 -46.69
N ASP A 160 39.74 -40.01 -45.99
CA ASP A 160 40.84 -40.57 -45.18
C ASP A 160 40.56 -40.43 -43.67
N GLY A 161 39.28 -40.25 -43.30
CA GLY A 161 38.83 -40.04 -41.92
C GLY A 161 38.44 -38.58 -41.62
N ALA A 162 38.65 -37.65 -42.55
CA ALA A 162 38.18 -36.26 -42.46
C ALA A 162 37.60 -35.79 -43.80
N PHE A 163 36.67 -34.82 -43.74
CA PHE A 163 36.15 -34.16 -44.93
C PHE A 163 37.01 -32.95 -45.30
N THR A 164 37.28 -32.77 -46.59
CA THR A 164 37.89 -31.57 -47.16
C THR A 164 36.92 -30.38 -47.15
N GLU A 165 37.44 -29.15 -47.29
CA GLU A 165 36.61 -27.93 -47.33
C GLU A 165 35.56 -27.99 -48.47
N ASP A 166 35.92 -28.48 -49.65
CA ASP A 166 35.01 -28.59 -50.79
C ASP A 166 33.90 -29.64 -50.54
N GLN A 167 34.24 -30.77 -49.91
CA GLN A 167 33.26 -31.78 -49.49
C GLN A 167 32.31 -31.21 -48.44
N LEU A 168 32.83 -30.51 -47.43
CA LEU A 168 32.02 -29.85 -46.39
C LEU A 168 31.10 -28.78 -46.96
N SER A 169 31.54 -28.00 -47.95
CA SER A 169 30.69 -27.02 -48.64
C SER A 169 29.52 -27.69 -49.37
N THR A 170 29.79 -28.80 -50.08
CA THR A 170 28.76 -29.59 -50.77
C THR A 170 27.75 -30.18 -49.79
N ILE A 171 28.23 -30.72 -48.66
CA ILE A 171 27.41 -31.23 -47.57
C ILE A 171 26.58 -30.10 -46.96
N SER A 172 27.18 -28.96 -46.64
CA SER A 172 26.53 -27.79 -46.04
C SER A 172 25.36 -27.29 -46.89
N ASN A 173 25.59 -27.12 -48.20
CA ASN A 173 24.54 -26.71 -49.16
C ASN A 173 23.35 -27.68 -49.21
N SER A 174 23.59 -28.96 -48.94
CA SER A 174 22.55 -29.99 -48.93
C SER A 174 21.83 -30.06 -47.57
N VAL A 175 22.57 -30.05 -46.47
CA VAL A 175 22.06 -30.31 -45.11
C VAL A 175 21.30 -29.10 -44.53
N MET A 176 21.80 -27.88 -44.73
CA MET A 176 21.29 -26.67 -44.05
C MET A 176 19.82 -26.37 -44.38
N GLY A 177 19.40 -26.64 -45.62
CA GLY A 177 17.99 -26.50 -46.05
C GLY A 177 17.07 -27.48 -45.32
N TYR A 178 17.49 -28.74 -45.16
CA TYR A 178 16.73 -29.73 -44.41
C TYR A 178 16.71 -29.42 -42.91
N VAL A 179 17.80 -28.90 -42.34
CA VAL A 179 17.84 -28.49 -40.92
C VAL A 179 16.81 -27.40 -40.66
N SER A 180 16.77 -26.37 -41.52
CA SER A 180 15.80 -25.28 -41.43
C SER A 180 14.35 -25.79 -41.53
N LYS A 181 14.10 -26.73 -42.46
CA LYS A 181 12.81 -27.39 -42.62
C LYS A 181 12.42 -28.20 -41.38
N PHE A 182 13.36 -28.97 -40.80
CA PHE A 182 13.13 -29.75 -39.59
C PHE A 182 12.73 -28.85 -38.41
N ILE A 183 13.46 -27.75 -38.19
CA ILE A 183 13.15 -26.81 -37.10
C ILE A 183 11.72 -26.26 -37.27
N ARG A 184 11.34 -25.86 -38.48
CA ARG A 184 9.98 -25.36 -38.77
C ARG A 184 8.92 -26.41 -38.47
N GLU A 185 9.00 -27.58 -39.12
CA GLU A 185 7.93 -28.59 -39.10
C GLU A 185 7.85 -29.39 -37.79
N ARG A 186 8.98 -29.56 -37.08
CA ARG A 186 9.08 -30.43 -35.90
C ARG A 186 9.12 -29.66 -34.58
N SER A 187 9.57 -28.40 -34.58
CA SER A 187 9.60 -27.54 -33.40
C SER A 187 8.52 -26.46 -33.48
N VAL A 188 8.64 -25.52 -34.41
CA VAL A 188 7.83 -24.28 -34.44
C VAL A 188 6.35 -24.58 -34.69
N ASP A 189 6.03 -25.30 -35.76
CA ASP A 189 4.64 -25.52 -36.19
C ASP A 189 3.85 -26.34 -35.16
N ARG A 190 4.55 -27.19 -34.39
CA ARG A 190 3.98 -28.07 -33.35
C ARG A 190 3.98 -27.45 -31.94
N GLY A 191 4.50 -26.24 -31.77
CA GLY A 191 4.65 -25.61 -30.45
C GLY A 191 5.63 -26.35 -29.52
N MET A 192 6.57 -27.13 -30.07
CA MET A 192 7.55 -27.92 -29.33
C MET A 192 8.89 -27.19 -29.24
N PHE A 193 9.66 -27.39 -28.18
CA PHE A 193 10.89 -26.65 -27.93
C PHE A 193 12.13 -27.52 -28.14
N ILE A 194 13.09 -27.00 -28.90
CA ILE A 194 14.44 -27.59 -29.04
C ILE A 194 15.54 -26.68 -28.47
N TYR A 195 15.26 -25.39 -28.29
CA TYR A 195 16.20 -24.41 -27.74
C TYR A 195 15.81 -24.00 -26.31
N PRO A 196 16.75 -23.52 -25.48
CA PRO A 196 16.46 -22.99 -24.15
C PRO A 196 15.57 -21.75 -24.20
N PHE A 197 14.76 -21.58 -23.17
CA PHE A 197 13.87 -20.43 -23.00
C PHE A 197 13.55 -20.28 -21.51
N PHE A 198 13.09 -19.10 -21.09
CA PHE A 198 12.56 -18.93 -19.74
C PHE A 198 11.04 -19.10 -19.74
N ILE A 199 10.53 -19.70 -18.67
CA ILE A 199 9.11 -19.71 -18.32
C ILE A 199 8.89 -18.96 -17.01
N ARG A 200 7.77 -18.24 -16.92
CA ARG A 200 7.38 -17.46 -15.75
C ARG A 200 5.86 -17.44 -15.60
N TYR A 201 5.35 -17.18 -14.42
CA TYR A 201 3.91 -17.07 -14.19
C TYR A 201 3.57 -15.96 -13.20
N ALA A 202 2.33 -15.45 -13.27
CA ALA A 202 1.80 -14.42 -12.39
C ALA A 202 0.27 -14.56 -12.25
N TYR A 203 -0.28 -14.10 -11.13
CA TYR A 203 -1.72 -13.97 -11.01
C TYR A 203 -2.25 -12.83 -11.88
N ARG A 204 -3.43 -13.04 -12.47
CA ARG A 204 -4.23 -12.00 -13.11
C ARG A 204 -5.33 -11.57 -12.14
N LEU A 205 -5.33 -10.31 -11.75
CA LEU A 205 -6.39 -9.75 -10.89
C LEU A 205 -7.63 -9.35 -11.70
N TYR A 206 -8.72 -9.00 -11.01
CA TYR A 206 -10.00 -8.65 -11.60
C TYR A 206 -9.95 -7.46 -12.57
N ASP A 207 -9.02 -6.52 -12.35
CA ASP A 207 -8.80 -5.33 -13.20
C ASP A 207 -7.86 -5.58 -14.37
N GLY A 208 -7.31 -6.79 -14.49
CA GLY A 208 -6.35 -7.15 -15.53
C GLY A 208 -4.89 -6.95 -15.14
N THR A 209 -4.56 -6.47 -13.95
CA THR A 209 -3.17 -6.32 -13.51
C THR A 209 -2.49 -7.67 -13.25
N SER A 210 -1.17 -7.74 -13.43
CA SER A 210 -0.35 -8.90 -13.12
C SER A 210 0.27 -8.78 -11.73
N TYR A 211 0.13 -9.81 -10.89
CA TYR A 211 0.51 -9.77 -9.48
C TYR A 211 1.30 -11.02 -9.04
N MET A 212 2.23 -10.85 -8.11
CA MET A 212 3.09 -11.91 -7.54
C MET A 212 3.80 -12.78 -8.59
N GLN A 213 4.62 -12.15 -9.44
CA GLN A 213 5.41 -12.83 -10.47
C GLN A 213 6.37 -13.87 -9.85
N SER A 214 6.46 -15.06 -10.46
CA SER A 214 7.41 -16.12 -10.07
C SER A 214 8.87 -15.74 -10.38
N ALA A 215 9.83 -16.58 -10.01
CA ALA A 215 11.15 -16.53 -10.62
C ALA A 215 11.05 -16.88 -12.12
N PRO A 216 11.90 -16.30 -12.99
CA PRO A 216 12.12 -16.84 -14.32
C PRO A 216 12.86 -18.17 -14.21
N ILE A 217 12.30 -19.22 -14.83
CA ILE A 217 12.83 -20.58 -14.78
C ILE A 217 13.45 -20.91 -16.14
N LEU A 218 14.76 -21.20 -16.16
CA LEU A 218 15.46 -21.58 -17.39
C LEU A 218 15.13 -23.02 -17.77
N MET A 219 14.34 -23.21 -18.82
CA MET A 219 14.00 -24.51 -19.42
C MET A 219 15.06 -24.87 -20.46
N ILE A 220 15.61 -26.09 -20.40
CA ILE A 220 16.77 -26.50 -21.19
C ILE A 220 16.44 -27.76 -22.03
N PRO A 221 15.83 -27.63 -23.22
CA PRO A 221 15.72 -28.76 -24.15
C PRO A 221 17.09 -29.20 -24.68
N SER A 222 17.98 -28.25 -24.99
CA SER A 222 19.40 -28.49 -25.31
C SER A 222 20.23 -27.25 -24.96
N SER A 223 21.35 -27.42 -24.25
CA SER A 223 22.30 -26.35 -23.94
C SER A 223 23.31 -26.09 -25.07
N GLY A 224 23.38 -26.98 -26.07
CA GLY A 224 24.31 -26.91 -27.19
C GLY A 224 23.65 -26.53 -28.52
N VAL A 225 24.44 -26.61 -29.59
CA VAL A 225 23.91 -26.45 -30.96
C VAL A 225 22.98 -27.63 -31.27
N THR A 226 21.76 -27.31 -31.70
CA THR A 226 20.73 -28.27 -32.09
C THR A 226 19.96 -27.70 -33.28
N PRO A 227 19.39 -28.50 -34.20
CA PRO A 227 19.37 -29.98 -34.27
C PRO A 227 20.75 -30.64 -34.40
N HIS A 228 20.80 -31.96 -34.25
CA HIS A 228 21.97 -32.80 -34.51
C HIS A 228 21.85 -33.48 -35.87
N VAL A 229 22.99 -33.66 -36.55
CA VAL A 229 23.05 -34.34 -37.85
C VAL A 229 23.99 -35.56 -37.81
N PRO A 230 23.57 -36.67 -37.15
CA PRO A 230 24.29 -37.93 -37.20
C PRO A 230 24.41 -38.45 -38.63
N PHE A 231 25.56 -39.04 -38.97
CA PHE A 231 25.78 -39.61 -40.29
C PHE A 231 26.54 -40.95 -40.26
N THR A 232 26.42 -41.70 -41.34
CA THR A 232 27.24 -42.87 -41.69
C THR A 232 27.79 -42.68 -43.10
N ILE A 233 28.89 -43.37 -43.40
CA ILE A 233 29.54 -43.29 -44.71
C ILE A 233 29.49 -44.66 -45.37
N ASP A 234 28.97 -44.69 -46.59
CA ASP A 234 29.06 -45.83 -47.50
C ASP A 234 29.96 -45.45 -48.68
N VAL A 235 30.82 -46.37 -49.13
CA VAL A 235 31.67 -46.18 -50.31
C VAL A 235 31.09 -47.01 -51.45
N ASP A 236 30.71 -46.36 -52.54
CA ASP A 236 30.29 -47.07 -53.74
C ASP A 236 31.53 -47.60 -54.49
N THR A 237 31.76 -48.91 -54.39
CA THR A 237 32.93 -49.57 -54.97
C THR A 237 32.70 -50.11 -56.39
N GLU A 238 31.51 -49.93 -56.97
CA GLU A 238 31.15 -50.56 -58.25
C GLU A 238 31.31 -49.66 -59.49
N ASP A 239 31.61 -48.36 -59.32
CA ASP A 239 31.72 -47.38 -60.42
C ASP A 239 33.17 -46.90 -60.67
N PHE A 240 33.50 -46.55 -61.92
CA PHE A 240 34.84 -46.01 -62.28
C PHE A 240 35.10 -44.60 -61.69
N ASP A 241 34.02 -43.91 -61.29
CA ASP A 241 34.00 -42.63 -60.56
C ASP A 241 33.50 -42.85 -59.11
N ALA A 242 34.23 -43.63 -58.29
CA ALA A 242 33.83 -43.98 -56.93
C ALA A 242 33.40 -42.75 -56.11
N LYS A 243 32.15 -42.68 -55.66
CA LYS A 243 31.65 -41.60 -54.80
C LYS A 243 31.53 -42.04 -53.35
N ILE A 244 31.71 -41.08 -52.44
CA ILE A 244 31.42 -41.27 -51.02
C ILE A 244 29.96 -40.88 -50.81
N ILE A 245 29.14 -41.82 -50.36
CA ILE A 245 27.74 -41.57 -50.01
C ILE A 245 27.68 -41.32 -48.52
N VAL A 246 27.36 -40.08 -48.14
CA VAL A 246 27.13 -39.73 -46.75
C VAL A 246 25.64 -39.82 -46.45
N ASN A 247 25.24 -40.82 -45.67
CA ASN A 247 23.87 -40.99 -45.20
C ASN A 247 23.70 -40.28 -43.87
N PHE A 248 22.70 -39.43 -43.74
CA PHE A 248 22.47 -38.67 -42.52
C PHE A 248 20.99 -38.56 -42.16
N ILE A 249 20.73 -38.25 -40.90
CA ILE A 249 19.42 -37.83 -40.42
C ILE A 249 19.56 -36.47 -39.75
N ILE A 250 18.49 -35.68 -39.75
CA ILE A 250 18.39 -34.54 -38.85
C ILE A 250 17.50 -34.95 -37.70
N SER A 251 18.00 -34.75 -36.49
CA SER A 251 17.32 -35.18 -35.28
C SER A 251 17.52 -34.21 -34.15
N SER A 252 16.51 -34.08 -33.30
CA SER A 252 16.59 -33.33 -32.05
C SER A 252 15.65 -33.96 -31.05
N VAL A 253 15.95 -33.81 -29.77
CA VAL A 253 14.92 -33.97 -28.75
C VAL A 253 14.00 -32.77 -28.85
N VAL A 254 12.73 -33.02 -29.12
CA VAL A 254 11.66 -32.03 -29.11
C VAL A 254 10.93 -32.14 -27.78
N CYS A 255 10.82 -31.03 -27.06
CA CYS A 255 10.24 -31.02 -25.72
C CYS A 255 8.87 -30.34 -25.68
N SER A 256 7.93 -30.94 -24.97
CA SER A 256 6.72 -30.27 -24.47
C SER A 256 6.89 -29.88 -23.00
N ILE A 257 6.04 -28.96 -22.53
CA ILE A 257 6.07 -28.47 -21.15
C ILE A 257 5.00 -29.20 -20.34
N ASN A 258 5.33 -29.54 -19.10
CA ASN A 258 4.34 -29.91 -18.10
C ASN A 258 4.57 -29.19 -16.78
N TYR A 259 3.56 -29.18 -15.93
CA TYR A 259 3.63 -28.53 -14.62
C TYR A 259 2.97 -29.36 -13.52
N LYS A 260 3.41 -29.12 -12.29
CA LYS A 260 2.78 -29.62 -11.07
C LYS A 260 2.54 -28.48 -10.11
N VAL A 261 1.31 -28.35 -9.62
CA VAL A 261 0.99 -27.41 -8.52
C VAL A 261 1.26 -28.15 -7.21
N SER A 262 2.24 -27.68 -6.45
CA SER A 262 2.73 -28.36 -5.26
C SER A 262 1.98 -27.89 -4.00
N GLY A 263 1.37 -26.72 -4.04
CA GLY A 263 0.49 -26.20 -2.99
C GLY A 263 0.05 -24.77 -3.27
N MET A 264 -1.08 -24.40 -2.67
CA MET A 264 -1.68 -23.05 -2.74
C MET A 264 -2.13 -22.53 -1.37
N GLY A 265 -1.79 -23.20 -0.28
CA GLY A 265 -2.29 -22.85 1.06
C GLY A 265 -3.81 -23.05 1.24
N ASN A 266 -4.26 -22.84 2.48
CA ASN A 266 -5.64 -23.11 2.89
C ASN A 266 -6.62 -21.96 2.57
N GLN A 267 -6.12 -20.74 2.38
CA GLN A 267 -6.93 -19.53 2.17
C GLN A 267 -7.20 -19.21 0.68
N ARG A 268 -6.79 -20.08 -0.24
CA ARG A 268 -6.95 -19.89 -1.70
C ARG A 268 -8.40 -19.61 -2.12
N GLU A 269 -9.37 -20.24 -1.47
CA GLU A 269 -10.80 -20.08 -1.80
C GLU A 269 -11.31 -18.64 -1.59
N TRP A 270 -10.70 -17.89 -0.67
CA TRP A 270 -11.17 -16.54 -0.33
C TRP A 270 -10.80 -15.49 -1.38
N TRP A 271 -9.83 -15.78 -2.24
CA TRP A 271 -9.34 -14.86 -3.26
C TRP A 271 -10.03 -15.04 -4.63
N LYS A 272 -11.04 -15.91 -4.73
CA LYS A 272 -11.75 -16.22 -5.99
C LYS A 272 -12.40 -15.02 -6.67
N ASP A 273 -12.88 -14.05 -5.88
CA ASP A 273 -13.51 -12.83 -6.41
C ASP A 273 -12.49 -11.80 -6.89
N ILE A 274 -11.21 -11.96 -6.50
CA ILE A 274 -10.13 -11.00 -6.76
C ILE A 274 -9.16 -11.52 -7.84
N VAL A 275 -8.82 -12.80 -7.81
CA VAL A 275 -7.88 -13.45 -8.74
C VAL A 275 -8.64 -14.22 -9.81
N LYS A 276 -8.46 -13.84 -11.08
CA LYS A 276 -9.12 -14.47 -12.23
C LYS A 276 -8.39 -15.73 -12.71
N SER A 277 -7.07 -15.65 -12.85
CA SER A 277 -6.27 -16.72 -13.44
C SER A 277 -4.81 -16.67 -12.99
N LEU A 278 -4.09 -17.74 -13.28
CA LEU A 278 -2.64 -17.79 -13.31
C LEU A 278 -2.19 -17.80 -14.77
N ASP A 279 -1.62 -16.69 -15.21
CA ASP A 279 -1.12 -16.55 -16.57
C ASP A 279 0.33 -17.06 -16.64
N ILE A 280 0.63 -17.80 -17.71
CA ILE A 280 1.94 -18.39 -17.98
C ILE A 280 2.56 -17.70 -19.17
N PHE A 281 3.82 -17.31 -19.02
CA PHE A 281 4.58 -16.54 -19.98
C PHE A 281 5.89 -17.24 -20.31
N ILE A 282 6.36 -17.10 -21.54
CA ILE A 282 7.68 -17.58 -21.98
C ILE A 282 8.45 -16.50 -22.72
N THR A 283 9.78 -16.62 -22.74
CA THR A 283 10.62 -15.81 -23.62
C THR A 283 10.68 -16.40 -25.03
N PRO A 284 11.08 -15.61 -26.04
CA PRO A 284 11.57 -16.17 -27.30
C PRO A 284 12.68 -17.20 -27.02
N PRO A 285 12.78 -18.28 -27.82
CA PRO A 285 13.84 -19.26 -27.66
C PRO A 285 15.23 -18.64 -27.88
N ILE A 286 16.22 -19.12 -27.13
CA ILE A 286 17.62 -18.73 -27.25
C ILE A 286 18.25 -19.59 -28.35
N TYR A 287 18.17 -19.11 -29.59
CA TYR A 287 18.64 -19.86 -30.77
C TYR A 287 20.14 -20.15 -30.70
N THR A 288 20.50 -21.44 -30.71
CA THR A 288 21.89 -21.93 -30.72
C THR A 288 22.42 -22.19 -32.12
N PHE A 289 21.54 -22.35 -33.10
CA PHE A 289 21.89 -22.57 -34.50
C PHE A 289 22.00 -21.26 -35.30
N ASP A 290 22.99 -21.20 -36.20
CA ASP A 290 23.14 -20.10 -37.16
C ASP A 290 22.74 -20.48 -38.58
N TYR A 291 21.58 -19.97 -39.00
CA TYR A 291 20.98 -20.21 -40.32
C TYR A 291 21.85 -19.76 -41.50
N TYR A 292 22.83 -18.87 -41.28
CA TYR A 292 23.70 -18.34 -42.32
C TYR A 292 25.13 -18.88 -42.24
N GLY A 293 25.43 -19.72 -41.26
CA GLY A 293 26.75 -20.34 -41.15
C GLY A 293 26.89 -21.57 -42.04
N GLU A 294 28.08 -22.15 -42.05
CA GLU A 294 28.39 -23.37 -42.80
C GLU A 294 28.87 -24.48 -41.86
N ILE A 295 28.66 -25.73 -42.28
CA ILE A 295 29.20 -26.90 -41.58
C ILE A 295 30.73 -26.87 -41.72
N ASN A 296 31.44 -26.83 -40.60
CA ASN A 296 32.89 -26.65 -40.55
C ASN A 296 33.67 -27.91 -40.13
N GLY A 297 32.98 -29.05 -39.99
CA GLY A 297 33.61 -30.33 -39.69
C GLY A 297 32.63 -31.42 -39.30
N ALA A 298 33.20 -32.55 -38.88
CA ALA A 298 32.51 -33.67 -38.26
C ALA A 298 33.16 -33.98 -36.91
N GLN A 299 32.36 -34.48 -35.97
CA GLN A 299 32.81 -34.82 -34.63
C GLN A 299 32.09 -36.06 -34.12
N LYS A 300 32.68 -36.71 -33.12
CA LYS A 300 32.00 -37.79 -32.41
C LYS A 300 30.79 -37.27 -31.67
N ILE A 301 29.74 -38.09 -31.65
CA ILE A 301 28.63 -37.90 -30.72
C ILE A 301 29.17 -38.17 -29.32
N SER A 302 29.07 -37.17 -28.45
CA SER A 302 29.64 -37.16 -27.11
C SER A 302 28.95 -36.14 -26.21
N ASP A 303 29.31 -36.14 -24.94
CA ASP A 303 28.79 -35.20 -23.93
C ASP A 303 29.09 -33.72 -24.26
N ASP A 304 30.09 -33.45 -25.09
CA ASP A 304 30.49 -32.09 -25.51
C ASP A 304 29.48 -31.45 -26.48
N ASN A 305 28.51 -32.22 -27.00
CA ASN A 305 27.48 -31.72 -27.92
C ASN A 305 26.33 -30.99 -27.22
N GLY A 306 26.40 -30.86 -25.88
CA GLY A 306 25.37 -30.25 -25.06
C GLY A 306 24.47 -31.27 -24.38
N PHE A 307 23.58 -30.77 -23.53
CA PHE A 307 22.66 -31.58 -22.74
C PHE A 307 21.29 -30.91 -22.64
N GLY A 308 20.25 -31.70 -22.40
CA GLY A 308 18.94 -31.21 -21.98
C GLY A 308 18.57 -31.66 -20.58
N VAL A 309 17.56 -31.03 -19.99
CA VAL A 309 16.96 -31.43 -18.72
C VAL A 309 15.49 -31.72 -18.95
N TYR A 310 15.16 -32.99 -19.11
CA TYR A 310 13.82 -33.46 -19.44
C TYR A 310 13.62 -34.92 -19.00
N SER A 311 12.38 -35.39 -19.05
CA SER A 311 12.05 -36.82 -19.03
C SER A 311 11.92 -37.31 -20.48
N ILE A 312 12.54 -38.43 -20.83
CA ILE A 312 12.43 -39.07 -22.16
C ILE A 312 12.02 -40.55 -22.01
N GLY A 313 11.21 -41.07 -22.95
CA GLY A 313 10.82 -42.49 -22.96
C GLY A 313 9.98 -42.95 -21.75
N GLY A 314 9.35 -42.03 -21.03
CA GLY A 314 8.63 -42.31 -19.77
C GLY A 314 9.54 -42.53 -18.55
N GLY A 315 10.83 -42.18 -18.67
CA GLY A 315 11.82 -42.27 -17.58
C GLY A 315 11.74 -41.11 -16.58
N TYR A 316 12.79 -41.02 -15.75
CA TYR A 316 12.97 -39.93 -14.78
C TYR A 316 13.32 -38.61 -15.47
N TYR A 317 12.99 -37.49 -14.84
CA TYR A 317 13.49 -36.19 -15.24
C TYR A 317 14.94 -36.10 -14.82
N ASN A 318 15.85 -35.96 -15.78
CA ASN A 318 17.28 -35.83 -15.49
C ASN A 318 17.99 -35.00 -16.57
N ARG A 319 19.27 -34.72 -16.34
CA ARG A 319 20.19 -34.25 -17.37
C ARG A 319 20.45 -35.41 -18.34
N HIS A 320 20.20 -35.19 -19.62
CA HIS A 320 20.46 -36.14 -20.69
C HIS A 320 21.35 -35.55 -21.76
N THR A 321 22.33 -36.31 -22.23
CA THR A 321 23.10 -35.94 -23.43
C THR A 321 22.34 -36.36 -24.69
N PHE A 322 22.72 -35.80 -25.85
CA PHE A 322 22.13 -36.23 -27.11
C PHE A 322 22.41 -37.71 -27.40
N GLU A 323 23.60 -38.21 -27.03
CA GLU A 323 23.96 -39.64 -27.17
C GLU A 323 23.01 -40.54 -26.37
N GLU A 324 22.75 -40.20 -25.11
CA GLU A 324 21.79 -40.91 -24.27
C GLU A 324 20.40 -40.89 -24.90
N ALA A 325 19.92 -39.72 -25.35
CA ALA A 325 18.61 -39.61 -25.97
C ALA A 325 18.50 -40.42 -27.28
N LEU A 326 19.57 -40.41 -28.08
CA LEU A 326 19.65 -41.18 -29.32
C LEU A 326 19.66 -42.68 -29.04
N SER A 327 20.41 -43.15 -28.04
CA SER A 327 20.48 -44.57 -27.69
C SER A 327 19.17 -45.11 -27.09
N ILE A 328 18.44 -44.30 -26.31
CA ILE A 328 17.11 -44.66 -25.78
C ILE A 328 16.09 -44.78 -26.91
N ALA A 329 16.06 -43.82 -27.83
CA ALA A 329 15.05 -43.77 -28.88
C ALA A 329 15.38 -44.65 -30.09
N MET A 330 16.66 -44.89 -30.37
CA MET A 330 17.15 -45.67 -31.52
C MET A 330 18.29 -46.62 -31.10
N PRO A 331 17.99 -47.66 -30.31
CA PRO A 331 19.01 -48.62 -29.86
C PRO A 331 19.63 -49.33 -31.07
N GLY A 332 20.97 -49.33 -31.13
CA GLY A 332 21.73 -49.99 -32.20
C GLY A 332 21.75 -49.25 -33.55
N SER A 333 21.50 -47.93 -33.57
CA SER A 333 21.46 -47.12 -34.80
C SER A 333 22.79 -47.07 -35.58
N GLY A 334 23.92 -47.33 -34.94
CA GLY A 334 25.25 -47.31 -35.57
C GLY A 334 25.84 -45.92 -35.79
N TYR A 335 25.11 -44.85 -35.47
CA TYR A 335 25.63 -43.48 -35.53
C TYR A 335 26.65 -43.24 -34.41
N THR A 336 27.88 -42.89 -34.80
CA THR A 336 28.97 -42.55 -33.87
C THR A 336 29.53 -41.15 -34.11
N ASP A 337 29.30 -40.58 -35.30
CA ASP A 337 29.74 -39.25 -35.72
C ASP A 337 28.54 -38.39 -36.16
N GLN A 338 28.71 -37.08 -36.06
CA GLN A 338 27.76 -36.07 -36.53
C GLN A 338 28.48 -34.87 -37.15
N PHE A 339 27.76 -34.12 -37.99
CA PHE A 339 28.26 -32.83 -38.49
C PHE A 339 28.23 -31.75 -37.42
N VAL A 340 29.26 -30.89 -37.44
CA VAL A 340 29.33 -29.70 -36.60
C VAL A 340 28.52 -28.60 -37.27
N LEU A 341 27.27 -28.42 -36.81
CA LEU A 341 26.44 -27.31 -37.28
C LEU A 341 26.98 -25.97 -36.78
N PRO A 342 26.78 -24.89 -37.56
CA PRO A 342 27.20 -23.55 -37.17
C PRO A 342 26.43 -23.08 -35.93
N GLY A 343 27.18 -22.75 -34.88
CA GLY A 343 26.64 -22.36 -33.57
C GLY A 343 26.67 -20.85 -33.32
N LYS A 344 25.79 -20.39 -32.42
CA LYS A 344 25.82 -19.03 -31.85
C LYS A 344 26.33 -19.07 -30.42
N ALA A 345 27.20 -18.12 -30.07
CA ALA A 345 27.61 -17.92 -28.67
C ALA A 345 26.37 -17.59 -27.81
N MET A 346 26.27 -18.26 -26.66
CA MET A 346 25.05 -18.31 -25.84
C MET A 346 25.21 -17.62 -24.48
N ASP A 347 26.43 -17.58 -23.94
CA ASP A 347 26.71 -17.21 -22.54
C ASP A 347 26.13 -15.85 -22.14
N ASN A 348 26.29 -14.83 -22.97
CA ASN A 348 25.77 -13.49 -22.70
C ASN A 348 24.27 -13.34 -23.03
N LYS A 349 23.67 -14.27 -23.77
CA LYS A 349 22.27 -14.16 -24.25
C LYS A 349 21.26 -14.76 -23.29
N VAL A 350 21.66 -15.73 -22.46
CA VAL A 350 20.77 -16.33 -21.46
C VAL A 350 20.29 -15.29 -20.46
N PRO A 351 21.16 -14.59 -19.71
CA PRO A 351 20.68 -13.64 -18.70
C PRO A 351 20.00 -12.40 -19.28
N ASP A 352 20.28 -12.01 -20.53
CA ASP A 352 19.64 -10.86 -21.17
C ASP A 352 18.24 -11.18 -21.75
N ASN A 353 17.85 -12.46 -21.83
CA ASN A 353 16.55 -12.87 -22.39
C ASN A 353 15.42 -12.72 -21.35
N SER A 354 14.86 -11.51 -21.27
CA SER A 354 13.93 -11.13 -20.20
C SER A 354 12.56 -10.63 -20.67
N LEU A 355 12.21 -10.81 -21.95
CA LEU A 355 10.91 -10.42 -22.49
C LEU A 355 9.96 -11.61 -22.49
N PHE A 356 8.95 -11.56 -21.62
CA PHE A 356 8.02 -12.66 -21.38
C PHE A 356 6.68 -12.39 -22.07
N TYR A 357 6.18 -13.36 -22.84
CA TYR A 357 4.92 -13.27 -23.58
C TYR A 357 3.95 -14.35 -23.14
N LYS A 358 2.68 -13.98 -22.97
CA LYS A 358 1.64 -14.89 -22.47
C LYS A 358 1.36 -15.99 -23.47
N VAL A 359 1.43 -17.24 -23.01
CA VAL A 359 1.18 -18.42 -23.84
C VAL A 359 0.06 -19.32 -23.35
N ALA A 360 -0.25 -19.27 -22.05
CA ALA A 360 -1.34 -20.03 -21.47
C ALA A 360 -1.93 -19.31 -20.24
N SER A 361 -3.08 -19.79 -19.78
CA SER A 361 -3.75 -19.29 -18.58
C SER A 361 -4.47 -20.45 -17.90
N ILE A 362 -4.33 -20.57 -16.59
CA ILE A 362 -5.06 -21.53 -15.75
C ILE A 362 -6.09 -20.74 -14.95
N THR A 363 -7.37 -21.11 -15.02
CA THR A 363 -8.39 -20.40 -14.23
C THR A 363 -8.11 -20.54 -12.74
N TYR A 364 -8.43 -19.52 -11.94
CA TYR A 364 -8.17 -19.61 -10.51
C TYR A 364 -8.99 -20.71 -9.83
N GLU A 365 -10.18 -21.02 -10.37
CA GLU A 365 -11.00 -22.14 -9.93
C GLU A 365 -10.31 -23.50 -10.17
N ASP A 366 -9.80 -23.74 -11.38
CA ASP A 366 -9.05 -24.97 -11.71
C ASP A 366 -7.78 -25.11 -10.87
N LEU A 367 -7.11 -23.99 -10.61
CA LEU A 367 -5.91 -23.94 -9.79
C LEU A 367 -6.23 -24.33 -8.34
N CYS A 368 -7.31 -23.78 -7.77
CA CYS A 368 -7.80 -24.10 -6.43
C CYS A 368 -8.26 -25.56 -6.27
N GLY A 369 -8.79 -26.16 -7.35
CA GLY A 369 -9.18 -27.57 -7.41
C GLY A 369 -8.01 -28.57 -7.50
N TYR A 370 -6.77 -28.10 -7.63
CA TYR A 370 -5.61 -28.98 -7.73
C TYR A 370 -5.20 -29.58 -6.37
N ASN A 371 -5.21 -30.91 -6.27
CA ASN A 371 -4.96 -31.64 -5.01
C ASN A 371 -3.59 -32.36 -4.97
N GLY A 372 -2.52 -31.76 -5.50
CA GLY A 372 -1.14 -32.26 -5.34
C GLY A 372 -0.78 -33.51 -6.15
N GLY A 373 -1.56 -33.84 -7.19
CA GLY A 373 -1.45 -35.08 -7.99
C GLY A 373 -0.34 -35.11 -9.05
N GLU A 374 -0.64 -35.77 -10.18
CA GLU A 374 0.28 -35.96 -11.31
C GLU A 374 0.60 -34.65 -12.05
N ARG A 375 1.77 -34.61 -12.70
CA ARG A 375 2.17 -33.49 -13.57
C ARG A 375 1.18 -33.41 -14.74
N ARG A 376 0.66 -32.22 -15.04
CA ARG A 376 -0.27 -31.98 -16.16
C ARG A 376 0.49 -31.40 -17.35
N SER A 377 0.14 -31.86 -18.54
CA SER A 377 0.65 -31.26 -19.78
C SER A 377 0.19 -29.81 -19.90
N LEU A 378 1.09 -28.92 -20.32
CA LEU A 378 0.74 -27.55 -20.69
C LEU A 378 0.49 -27.50 -22.20
N THR A 379 -0.77 -27.47 -22.59
CA THR A 379 -1.15 -27.32 -23.99
C THR A 379 -0.89 -25.89 -24.44
N LEU A 380 -0.13 -25.73 -25.53
CA LEU A 380 0.11 -24.45 -26.19
C LEU A 380 -0.61 -24.44 -27.54
N ASP A 381 -0.96 -23.25 -28.03
CA ASP A 381 -1.53 -23.11 -29.38
C ASP A 381 -0.50 -23.46 -30.46
N ASP A 382 -0.98 -23.98 -31.59
CA ASP A 382 -0.15 -24.18 -32.78
C ASP A 382 0.51 -22.86 -33.21
N ASN A 383 1.77 -22.92 -33.65
CA ASN A 383 2.56 -21.74 -34.04
C ASN A 383 2.71 -20.65 -32.96
N VAL A 384 2.53 -20.98 -31.67
CA VAL A 384 2.73 -20.03 -30.55
C VAL A 384 4.08 -19.33 -30.59
N GLN A 385 5.14 -20.02 -31.05
CA GLN A 385 6.49 -19.48 -31.11
C GLN A 385 6.67 -18.43 -32.20
N GLU A 386 5.99 -18.57 -33.35
CA GLU A 386 6.05 -17.61 -34.46
C GLU A 386 5.27 -16.33 -34.13
N SER A 387 4.16 -16.46 -33.40
CA SER A 387 3.29 -15.34 -33.02
C SER A 387 3.67 -14.67 -31.70
N LEU A 388 4.74 -15.12 -31.03
CA LEU A 388 5.03 -14.79 -29.63
C LEU A 388 5.11 -13.28 -29.37
N GLN A 389 5.79 -12.54 -30.25
CA GLN A 389 5.96 -11.08 -30.13
C GLN A 389 4.66 -10.28 -30.29
N ASN A 390 3.62 -10.88 -30.87
CA ASN A 390 2.30 -10.26 -31.03
C ASN A 390 1.37 -10.55 -29.85
N ARG A 391 1.82 -11.33 -28.87
CA ARG A 391 1.05 -11.67 -27.67
C ARG A 391 1.27 -10.66 -26.56
N GLU A 392 0.41 -10.71 -25.54
CA GLU A 392 0.53 -9.87 -24.36
C GLU A 392 1.87 -10.10 -23.67
N GLN A 393 2.64 -9.02 -23.49
CA GLN A 393 3.91 -9.03 -22.79
C GLN A 393 3.69 -8.84 -21.29
N LEU A 394 4.39 -9.61 -20.45
CA LEU A 394 4.48 -9.34 -19.02
C LEU A 394 5.33 -8.08 -18.80
N VAL A 395 4.71 -7.05 -18.22
CA VAL A 395 5.42 -5.83 -17.85
C VAL A 395 5.97 -6.00 -16.43
N ASP A 396 7.27 -6.27 -16.34
CA ASP A 396 7.95 -6.49 -15.05
C ASP A 396 8.21 -5.20 -14.27
N ALA A 397 8.18 -4.04 -14.94
CA ALA A 397 8.36 -2.72 -14.31
C ALA A 397 7.28 -2.43 -13.26
N ASP A 398 6.07 -2.98 -13.43
CA ASP A 398 4.95 -2.72 -12.54
C ASP A 398 4.87 -3.76 -11.38
N GLY A 399 5.77 -4.75 -11.36
CA GLY A 399 5.85 -5.79 -10.33
C GLY A 399 6.71 -5.45 -9.10
N TYR A 400 7.17 -4.20 -8.97
CA TYR A 400 8.17 -3.79 -7.99
C TYR A 400 7.70 -4.10 -6.54
N GLN A 401 8.35 -5.08 -5.91
CA GLN A 401 8.20 -5.42 -4.48
C GLN A 401 6.83 -5.98 -4.03
N ASN A 402 6.01 -6.49 -4.95
CA ASN A 402 4.71 -7.10 -4.63
C ASN A 402 4.79 -8.39 -3.80
N LEU A 403 5.98 -9.00 -3.71
CA LEU A 403 6.22 -10.21 -2.93
C LEU A 403 6.59 -9.91 -1.47
N ASP A 404 6.98 -8.69 -1.17
CA ASP A 404 7.32 -8.26 0.17
C ASP A 404 6.06 -7.93 0.97
N TRP A 405 6.18 -7.80 2.28
CA TRP A 405 5.06 -7.40 3.14
C TRP A 405 5.19 -5.95 3.55
N LEU A 406 4.10 -5.20 3.42
CA LEU A 406 4.06 -3.77 3.72
C LEU A 406 3.35 -3.54 5.07
N ILE A 407 4.00 -2.79 5.95
CA ILE A 407 3.49 -2.35 7.26
C ILE A 407 3.56 -0.82 7.27
N PRO A 408 2.51 -0.12 6.82
CA PRO A 408 2.47 1.33 6.88
C PRO A 408 2.02 1.82 8.26
N ASP A 409 2.32 3.06 8.60
CA ASP A 409 1.74 3.72 9.79
C ASP A 409 0.51 4.56 9.45
N TYR A 410 0.39 5.03 8.20
CA TYR A 410 -0.70 5.90 7.75
C TYR A 410 -1.34 5.39 6.46
N SER A 411 -2.65 5.57 6.36
CA SER A 411 -3.43 5.34 5.14
C SER A 411 -4.43 6.47 4.88
N TYR A 412 -4.70 6.72 3.61
CA TYR A 412 -5.71 7.66 3.16
C TYR A 412 -6.20 7.29 1.76
N THR A 413 -7.52 7.20 1.60
CA THR A 413 -8.14 6.92 0.31
C THR A 413 -8.47 8.21 -0.41
N TYR A 414 -8.03 8.29 -1.67
CA TYR A 414 -8.21 9.48 -2.50
C TYR A 414 -8.34 9.08 -3.95
N ASN A 415 -9.32 9.63 -4.68
CA ASN A 415 -9.63 9.28 -6.07
C ASN A 415 -9.75 7.76 -6.32
N GLN A 416 -10.41 7.05 -5.40
CA GLN A 416 -10.56 5.59 -5.45
C GLN A 416 -9.21 4.82 -5.46
N ARG A 417 -8.12 5.45 -5.01
CA ARG A 417 -6.80 4.84 -4.79
C ARG A 417 -6.47 4.82 -3.30
N LEU A 418 -5.71 3.83 -2.87
CA LEU A 418 -5.18 3.71 -1.53
C LEU A 418 -3.79 4.37 -1.51
N ASN A 419 -3.60 5.34 -0.63
CA ASN A 419 -2.29 5.92 -0.37
C ASN A 419 -1.84 5.44 1.00
N ILE A 420 -0.66 4.85 1.08
CA ILE A 420 -0.02 4.45 2.33
C ILE A 420 1.32 5.16 2.48
N ALA A 421 1.69 5.49 3.71
CA ALA A 421 2.89 6.25 4.00
C ALA A 421 3.58 5.78 5.29
N ASN A 422 4.84 6.17 5.43
CA ASN A 422 5.75 5.74 6.49
C ASN A 422 5.78 4.21 6.60
N ILE A 423 6.42 3.60 5.59
CA ILE A 423 6.27 2.19 5.29
C ILE A 423 7.47 1.44 5.84
N LYS A 424 7.19 0.43 6.66
CA LYS A 424 8.14 -0.63 6.99
C LYS A 424 7.85 -1.84 6.10
N LYS A 425 8.89 -2.38 5.49
CA LYS A 425 8.77 -3.52 4.56
C LYS A 425 9.45 -4.74 5.17
N ILE A 426 8.81 -5.91 5.16
CA ILE A 426 9.47 -7.19 5.48
C ILE A 426 9.84 -7.86 4.16
N LEU A 427 11.11 -8.20 3.99
CA LEU A 427 11.61 -8.81 2.76
C LEU A 427 11.06 -10.22 2.53
N PHE A 428 10.75 -10.53 1.27
CA PHE A 428 10.28 -11.84 0.82
C PHE A 428 11.27 -12.95 1.15
N ASP A 429 10.80 -14.09 1.67
CA ASP A 429 11.67 -15.19 2.09
C ASP A 429 12.39 -15.90 0.94
N GLY A 430 11.91 -15.71 -0.30
CA GLY A 430 12.46 -16.32 -1.51
C GLY A 430 11.51 -17.35 -2.10
N TYR A 431 11.66 -17.58 -3.41
CA TYR A 431 10.86 -18.57 -4.12
C TYR A 431 11.21 -19.99 -3.65
N PRO A 432 10.21 -20.87 -3.41
CA PRO A 432 10.49 -22.30 -3.22
C PRO A 432 11.39 -22.80 -4.36
N PRO A 433 12.45 -23.58 -4.08
CA PRO A 433 13.40 -24.01 -5.09
C PRO A 433 12.75 -24.67 -6.31
N GLU A 434 11.69 -25.44 -6.11
CA GLU A 434 10.91 -26.09 -7.17
C GLU A 434 10.20 -25.14 -8.14
N SER A 435 10.00 -23.88 -7.74
CA SER A 435 9.41 -22.80 -8.55
C SER A 435 10.44 -21.86 -9.15
N MET A 436 11.72 -22.21 -9.08
CA MET A 436 12.84 -21.43 -9.61
C MET A 436 13.69 -22.20 -10.62
N VAL A 437 13.61 -23.54 -10.63
CA VAL A 437 14.43 -24.39 -11.50
C VAL A 437 13.58 -25.35 -12.34
N THR A 438 14.10 -25.78 -13.49
CA THR A 438 13.51 -26.90 -14.23
C THR A 438 13.50 -28.13 -13.34
N TYR A 439 12.34 -28.80 -13.31
CA TYR A 439 12.15 -30.02 -12.54
C TYR A 439 13.12 -31.11 -12.99
N ASN A 440 13.78 -31.69 -11.99
CA ASN A 440 14.70 -32.79 -12.11
C ASN A 440 14.50 -33.67 -10.87
N ASP A 441 14.42 -34.98 -11.08
CA ASP A 441 14.26 -35.92 -9.98
C ASP A 441 15.49 -35.92 -9.08
N GLY A 442 15.26 -36.00 -7.77
CA GLY A 442 16.34 -36.04 -6.79
C GLY A 442 15.95 -36.77 -5.53
N SER A 443 16.91 -36.86 -4.61
CA SER A 443 16.81 -37.61 -3.36
C SER A 443 16.78 -36.73 -2.11
N SER A 444 16.81 -35.40 -2.26
CA SER A 444 16.87 -34.47 -1.14
C SER A 444 16.09 -33.19 -1.39
N THR A 445 15.53 -32.62 -0.32
CA THR A 445 15.02 -31.25 -0.34
C THR A 445 16.17 -30.25 -0.28
N LEU A 446 15.94 -29.06 -0.85
CA LEU A 446 16.91 -27.98 -0.88
C LEU A 446 16.44 -26.83 0.01
N SER A 447 17.37 -26.21 0.73
CA SER A 447 17.14 -24.96 1.45
C SER A 447 18.08 -23.88 0.93
N ILE A 448 17.55 -22.73 0.54
CA ILE A 448 18.32 -21.65 -0.06
C ILE A 448 18.27 -20.45 0.87
N LYS A 449 19.44 -20.06 1.39
CA LYS A 449 19.63 -18.77 2.05
C LYS A 449 20.03 -17.73 1.02
N VAL A 450 19.44 -16.55 1.09
CA VAL A 450 19.79 -15.41 0.23
C VAL A 450 20.27 -14.26 1.10
N PHE A 451 21.41 -13.68 0.72
CA PHE A 451 22.03 -12.55 1.40
C PHE A 451 21.78 -11.28 0.59
N ILE A 452 21.21 -10.27 1.26
CA ILE A 452 20.73 -9.03 0.66
C ILE A 452 21.36 -7.87 1.40
N ARG A 453 21.90 -6.90 0.67
CA ARG A 453 22.56 -5.73 1.27
C ARG A 453 21.64 -4.50 1.24
N GLU A 454 21.13 -4.11 2.39
CA GLU A 454 20.24 -2.95 2.55
C GLU A 454 20.97 -1.88 3.39
N GLY A 455 21.55 -0.88 2.71
CA GLY A 455 22.43 0.09 3.36
C GLY A 455 23.67 -0.59 3.95
N GLU A 456 23.89 -0.43 5.26
CA GLU A 456 25.00 -1.05 5.99
C GLU A 456 24.63 -2.43 6.60
N LYS A 457 23.37 -2.88 6.45
CA LYS A 457 22.86 -4.12 7.04
C LYS A 457 22.80 -5.22 5.99
N ASP A 458 23.36 -6.39 6.32
CA ASP A 458 23.09 -7.63 5.59
C ASP A 458 21.86 -8.33 6.19
N ILE A 459 20.86 -8.61 5.36
CA ILE A 459 19.66 -9.36 5.71
C ILE A 459 19.76 -10.74 5.05
N VAL A 460 19.54 -11.79 5.84
CA VAL A 460 19.55 -13.18 5.39
C VAL A 460 18.14 -13.74 5.49
N VAL A 461 17.58 -14.10 4.34
CA VAL A 461 16.29 -14.79 4.22
C VAL A 461 16.49 -16.24 3.79
N GLN A 462 15.49 -17.10 4.01
CA GLN A 462 15.59 -18.52 3.64
C GLN A 462 14.25 -19.08 3.20
N THR A 463 14.30 -19.91 2.16
CA THR A 463 13.19 -20.73 1.68
C THR A 463 13.64 -22.18 1.49
N SER A 464 12.70 -23.12 1.46
CA SER A 464 12.98 -24.56 1.35
C SER A 464 11.99 -25.24 0.41
N SER A 465 12.44 -26.31 -0.26
CA SER A 465 11.57 -27.09 -1.13
C SER A 465 10.68 -28.04 -0.34
N SER A 466 9.48 -28.28 -0.87
CA SER A 466 8.50 -29.18 -0.25
C SER A 466 8.73 -30.65 -0.61
N TYR A 467 9.52 -30.91 -1.64
CA TYR A 467 9.87 -32.26 -2.12
C TYR A 467 11.29 -32.29 -2.67
N ASN A 468 11.73 -33.52 -2.97
CA ASN A 468 13.08 -33.78 -3.41
C ASN A 468 13.33 -33.23 -4.81
N LEU A 469 14.49 -32.60 -5.00
CA LEU A 469 14.93 -32.02 -6.27
C LEU A 469 16.33 -32.50 -6.62
N GLY A 470 16.60 -32.64 -7.91
CA GLY A 470 17.94 -32.88 -8.42
C GLY A 470 18.86 -31.65 -8.23
N ILE A 471 20.17 -31.88 -8.33
CA ILE A 471 21.20 -30.84 -8.12
C ILE A 471 21.69 -30.16 -9.41
N ASN A 472 21.06 -30.45 -10.56
CA ASN A 472 21.36 -29.78 -11.83
C ASN A 472 20.69 -28.39 -11.85
N LEU A 473 21.26 -27.46 -11.08
CA LEU A 473 20.80 -26.08 -10.94
C LEU A 473 21.67 -25.19 -11.84
N HIS A 474 21.08 -24.57 -12.87
CA HIS A 474 21.84 -23.77 -13.84
C HIS A 474 21.56 -22.27 -13.76
N TYR A 475 20.33 -21.89 -13.38
CA TYR A 475 19.92 -20.50 -13.25
C TYR A 475 19.13 -20.33 -11.95
N LEU A 476 19.46 -19.29 -11.18
CA LEU A 476 18.78 -18.95 -9.92
C LEU A 476 18.49 -17.45 -9.90
N TYR A 477 17.38 -17.04 -9.27
CA TYR A 477 16.92 -15.66 -9.26
C TYR A 477 16.27 -15.29 -7.94
N TYR A 478 16.52 -14.05 -7.49
CA TYR A 478 15.83 -13.46 -6.34
C TYR A 478 15.32 -12.05 -6.69
N PRO A 479 14.09 -11.66 -6.29
CA PRO A 479 13.43 -10.43 -6.73
C PRO A 479 13.89 -9.19 -5.92
N ASN A 480 15.20 -9.05 -5.73
CA ASN A 480 15.84 -7.86 -5.18
C ASN A 480 17.24 -7.71 -5.79
N ALA A 481 17.49 -6.59 -6.47
CA ALA A 481 18.79 -6.30 -7.10
C ALA A 481 19.95 -6.19 -6.09
N ASN A 482 19.66 -5.95 -4.81
CA ASN A 482 20.64 -5.91 -3.73
C ASN A 482 21.06 -7.30 -3.21
N ALA A 483 20.44 -8.37 -3.70
CA ALA A 483 20.85 -9.72 -3.37
C ALA A 483 22.18 -10.06 -4.07
N TYR A 484 23.16 -10.55 -3.32
CA TYR A 484 24.53 -10.73 -3.84
C TYR A 484 25.10 -12.14 -3.65
N LYS A 485 24.45 -12.98 -2.84
CA LYS A 485 24.94 -14.34 -2.53
C LYS A 485 23.78 -15.28 -2.20
N MET A 486 23.86 -16.52 -2.68
CA MET A 486 23.02 -17.62 -2.19
C MET A 486 23.85 -18.75 -1.59
N VAL A 487 23.32 -19.37 -0.55
CA VAL A 487 23.85 -20.62 0.02
C VAL A 487 22.77 -21.68 -0.08
N ILE A 488 23.03 -22.69 -0.90
CA ILE A 488 22.10 -23.79 -1.21
C ILE A 488 22.53 -24.99 -0.38
N THR A 489 21.64 -25.47 0.50
CA THR A 489 21.89 -26.61 1.39
C THR A 489 21.08 -27.80 0.92
N ARG A 490 21.74 -28.94 0.76
CA ARG A 490 21.10 -30.24 0.57
C ARG A 490 20.76 -30.84 1.94
N ASN A 491 19.47 -30.99 2.23
CA ASN A 491 19.02 -31.32 3.58
C ASN A 491 19.28 -32.79 3.99
N SER A 492 19.56 -33.68 3.04
CA SER A 492 19.80 -35.10 3.32
C SER A 492 21.14 -35.34 4.01
N ASP A 493 22.14 -34.50 3.76
CA ASP A 493 23.51 -34.68 4.24
C ASP A 493 24.22 -33.39 4.66
N GLY A 494 23.55 -32.24 4.57
CA GLY A 494 24.08 -30.94 4.99
C GLY A 494 25.14 -30.36 4.07
N TYR A 495 25.35 -30.92 2.88
CA TYR A 495 26.27 -30.34 1.91
C TYR A 495 25.74 -29.00 1.40
N GLN A 496 26.65 -28.05 1.18
CA GLN A 496 26.33 -26.70 0.74
C GLN A 496 27.05 -26.34 -0.55
N ALA A 497 26.39 -25.51 -1.35
CA ALA A 497 27.00 -24.78 -2.43
C ALA A 497 26.77 -23.27 -2.23
N ILE A 498 27.77 -22.47 -2.59
CA ILE A 498 27.73 -21.01 -2.48
C ILE A 498 27.89 -20.43 -3.87
N VAL A 499 26.94 -19.58 -4.26
CA VAL A 499 26.96 -18.88 -5.55
C VAL A 499 26.87 -17.38 -5.35
N THR A 500 27.49 -16.64 -6.26
CA THR A 500 27.46 -15.16 -6.27
C THR A 500 26.35 -14.71 -7.21
N LEU A 501 25.53 -13.76 -6.77
CA LEU A 501 24.47 -13.17 -7.58
C LEU A 501 24.96 -11.84 -8.19
N SER A 502 24.51 -11.56 -9.41
CA SER A 502 24.68 -10.27 -10.07
C SER A 502 23.32 -9.60 -10.28
N PRO A 503 23.20 -8.27 -10.13
CA PRO A 503 21.98 -7.55 -10.49
C PRO A 503 21.61 -7.82 -11.94
N HIS A 504 20.32 -8.03 -12.19
CA HIS A 504 19.80 -8.23 -13.53
C HIS A 504 19.66 -6.88 -14.23
N ASN A 505 19.98 -6.82 -15.54
CA ASN A 505 19.98 -5.56 -16.30
C ASN A 505 18.57 -4.96 -16.50
N THR A 506 17.58 -5.82 -16.71
CA THR A 506 16.20 -5.44 -17.02
C THR A 506 15.16 -5.83 -15.96
N LEU A 507 15.28 -7.03 -15.36
CA LEU A 507 14.38 -7.50 -14.31
C LEU A 507 14.75 -6.89 -12.96
N ASN A 508 13.74 -6.66 -12.12
CA ASN A 508 13.94 -6.17 -10.75
C ASN A 508 14.40 -7.29 -9.81
N GLY A 509 15.66 -7.71 -9.95
CA GLY A 509 16.24 -8.78 -9.13
C GLY A 509 17.71 -9.03 -9.40
N ALA A 510 18.24 -10.08 -8.79
CA ALA A 510 19.61 -10.56 -8.99
C ALA A 510 19.59 -12.05 -9.33
N TYR A 511 20.54 -12.48 -10.16
CA TYR A 511 20.58 -13.84 -10.69
C TYR A 511 21.97 -14.47 -10.60
N TYR A 512 22.01 -15.80 -10.69
CA TYR A 512 23.21 -16.59 -10.93
C TYR A 512 23.06 -17.39 -12.22
N PHE A 513 24.08 -17.33 -13.07
CA PHE A 513 24.27 -18.19 -14.23
C PHE A 513 25.77 -18.24 -14.55
N ASP A 514 26.31 -19.44 -14.78
CA ASP A 514 27.75 -19.64 -15.04
C ASP A 514 27.94 -20.60 -16.22
N SER A 515 27.38 -20.24 -17.38
CA SER A 515 27.53 -21.00 -18.63
C SER A 515 27.25 -22.50 -18.50
N TYR A 516 26.17 -22.83 -17.77
CA TYR A 516 25.76 -24.20 -17.47
C TYR A 516 26.74 -25.05 -16.62
N ALA A 517 27.79 -24.46 -16.05
CA ALA A 517 28.71 -25.17 -15.17
C ALA A 517 27.95 -25.79 -13.97
N PRO A 518 28.29 -27.04 -13.58
CA PRO A 518 27.63 -27.69 -12.46
C PRO A 518 27.97 -26.99 -11.14
N ILE A 519 26.96 -26.79 -10.30
CA ILE A 519 27.17 -26.26 -8.95
C ILE A 519 27.85 -27.33 -8.08
N ILE A 520 29.00 -26.97 -7.49
CA ILE A 520 29.80 -27.88 -6.67
C ILE A 520 29.33 -27.82 -5.21
N PHE A 521 28.78 -28.93 -4.72
CA PHE A 521 28.40 -29.11 -3.31
C PHE A 521 29.59 -29.65 -2.49
N LYS A 522 29.84 -29.04 -1.34
CA LYS A 522 30.90 -29.41 -0.39
C LYS A 522 30.31 -29.60 1.02
N PRO A 523 30.98 -30.29 1.95
CA PRO A 523 30.54 -30.33 3.35
C PRO A 523 30.25 -28.91 3.87
N GLY A 524 29.07 -28.72 4.47
CA GLY A 524 28.56 -27.40 4.82
C GLY A 524 29.39 -26.68 5.88
N ASN A 525 29.72 -25.42 5.62
CA ASN A 525 30.53 -24.56 6.50
C ASN A 525 29.86 -23.21 6.81
N ASP A 526 28.79 -22.83 6.11
CA ASP A 526 28.06 -21.59 6.38
C ASP A 526 27.03 -21.81 7.49
N SER A 527 27.31 -21.21 8.65
CA SER A 527 26.46 -21.23 9.84
C SER A 527 25.74 -19.89 10.06
N THR A 528 25.67 -19.01 9.06
CA THR A 528 25.06 -17.69 9.22
C THR A 528 23.58 -17.86 9.57
N PRO A 529 23.09 -17.32 10.69
CA PRO A 529 21.68 -17.45 11.05
C PRO A 529 20.80 -16.62 10.10
N ILE A 530 19.54 -17.04 9.96
CA ILE A 530 18.50 -16.23 9.31
C ILE A 530 18.33 -14.97 10.16
N SER A 531 18.17 -13.80 9.52
CA SER A 531 17.94 -12.55 10.24
C SER A 531 16.63 -12.63 11.02
N THR A 532 16.68 -12.27 12.31
CA THR A 532 15.48 -12.15 13.16
C THR A 532 14.61 -10.97 12.74
N ASP A 533 15.25 -9.88 12.32
CA ASP A 533 14.60 -8.71 11.74
C ASP A 533 14.95 -8.59 10.25
N LYS A 534 13.98 -8.97 9.42
CA LYS A 534 14.05 -8.90 7.95
C LYS A 534 13.48 -7.59 7.39
N SER A 535 13.28 -6.58 8.24
CA SER A 535 12.60 -5.37 7.83
C SER A 535 13.54 -4.27 7.34
N VAL A 536 13.00 -3.44 6.44
CA VAL A 536 13.61 -2.24 5.87
C VAL A 536 12.64 -1.08 6.04
N ASN A 537 13.10 0.01 6.65
CA ASN A 537 12.28 1.20 6.87
C ASN A 537 12.36 2.14 5.66
N MET A 538 11.21 2.63 5.22
CA MET A 538 11.06 3.61 4.14
C MET A 538 10.11 4.74 4.62
N PRO A 539 10.53 5.52 5.64
CA PRO A 539 9.64 6.43 6.35
C PRO A 539 9.22 7.64 5.51
N ASN A 540 9.98 7.95 4.46
CA ASN A 540 9.77 9.07 3.55
C ASN A 540 9.12 8.65 2.22
N LYS A 541 8.55 7.44 2.13
CA LYS A 541 7.88 6.96 0.92
C LYS A 541 6.37 6.95 1.05
N ILE A 542 5.71 7.23 -0.07
CA ILE A 542 4.27 7.08 -0.27
C ILE A 542 4.05 6.08 -1.40
N TYR A 543 3.25 5.05 -1.14
CA TYR A 543 2.83 4.09 -2.16
C TYR A 543 1.36 4.36 -2.48
N THR A 544 1.06 4.55 -3.76
CA THR A 544 -0.29 4.81 -4.26
C THR A 544 -0.75 3.64 -5.12
N SER A 545 -1.89 3.06 -4.78
CA SER A 545 -2.42 1.86 -5.43
C SER A 545 -3.06 2.15 -6.78
N GLU A 546 -3.41 1.11 -7.53
CA GLU A 546 -4.25 1.24 -8.73
C GLU A 546 -5.68 1.77 -8.43
N VAL A 547 -6.35 2.38 -9.41
CA VAL A 547 -7.73 2.91 -9.23
C VAL A 547 -8.65 1.73 -8.99
N ASN A 548 -9.45 1.79 -7.93
CA ASN A 548 -10.33 0.71 -7.49
C ASN A 548 -9.60 -0.61 -7.20
N ASN A 549 -8.26 -0.61 -7.09
CA ASN A 549 -7.47 -1.80 -6.77
C ASN A 549 -6.51 -1.51 -5.61
N PRO A 550 -6.92 -1.82 -4.36
CA PRO A 550 -6.11 -1.59 -3.17
C PRO A 550 -4.99 -2.64 -2.97
N PHE A 551 -4.93 -3.70 -3.78
CA PHE A 551 -4.00 -4.83 -3.64
C PHE A 551 -2.67 -4.62 -4.38
N TYR A 552 -2.64 -3.64 -5.28
CA TYR A 552 -1.56 -3.47 -6.24
C TYR A 552 -1.04 -2.04 -6.24
N PHE A 553 0.29 -1.91 -6.10
CA PHE A 553 1.00 -0.63 -6.08
C PHE A 553 1.98 -0.58 -7.26
N PRO A 554 1.67 0.14 -8.35
CA PRO A 554 2.56 0.27 -9.48
C PRO A 554 3.83 1.03 -9.09
N LEU A 555 4.95 0.75 -9.77
CA LEU A 555 6.22 1.46 -9.54
C LEU A 555 6.07 2.98 -9.75
N ALA A 556 5.30 3.39 -10.77
CA ALA A 556 4.98 4.79 -11.02
C ALA A 556 4.17 5.46 -9.89
N GLY A 557 3.54 4.67 -9.02
CA GLY A 557 2.82 5.13 -7.83
C GLY A 557 3.69 5.28 -6.58
N ILE A 558 4.98 4.93 -6.64
CA ILE A 558 5.91 5.01 -5.51
C ILE A 558 6.66 6.35 -5.54
N ASN A 559 6.43 7.17 -4.53
CA ASN A 559 6.93 8.53 -4.44
C ASN A 559 7.79 8.73 -3.19
N THR A 560 8.86 9.52 -3.29
CA THR A 560 9.73 9.88 -2.15
C THR A 560 9.50 11.34 -1.77
N VAL A 561 9.21 11.60 -0.49
CA VAL A 561 8.84 12.91 0.03
C VAL A 561 9.83 13.36 1.08
N GLY A 562 10.61 14.40 0.78
CA GLY A 562 11.59 14.93 1.73
C GLY A 562 12.59 13.88 2.23
N THR A 563 13.14 14.11 3.42
CA THR A 563 14.11 13.23 4.08
C THR A 563 13.65 12.74 5.46
N GLY A 564 12.65 13.40 6.05
CA GLY A 564 12.07 13.06 7.33
C GLY A 564 11.06 11.91 7.28
N GLU A 565 10.41 11.67 8.41
CA GLU A 565 9.38 10.64 8.56
C GLU A 565 8.01 11.27 8.28
N ILE A 566 7.20 10.61 7.45
CA ILE A 566 5.84 11.05 7.19
C ILE A 566 4.99 10.73 8.42
N VAL A 567 4.28 11.72 8.94
CA VAL A 567 3.42 11.63 10.13
C VAL A 567 1.92 11.74 9.79
N GLY A 568 1.57 11.93 8.52
CA GLY A 568 0.19 11.93 8.05
C GLY A 568 0.05 12.39 6.60
N ILE A 569 -1.04 11.96 5.96
CA ILE A 569 -1.37 12.31 4.58
C ILE A 569 -2.86 12.66 4.43
N ARG A 570 -3.19 13.74 3.72
CA ARG A 570 -4.58 14.21 3.47
C ARG A 570 -4.66 15.01 2.17
N SER A 571 -5.84 15.08 1.55
CA SER A 571 -6.12 16.00 0.43
C SER A 571 -7.13 17.08 0.83
N THR A 572 -7.18 18.17 0.06
CA THR A 572 -8.10 19.31 0.23
C THR A 572 -9.31 19.22 -0.71
N THR A 573 -9.87 18.03 -0.88
CA THR A 573 -10.97 17.85 -1.85
C THR A 573 -12.31 18.16 -1.25
N LYS A 574 -13.05 19.04 -1.94
CA LYS A 574 -14.46 19.26 -1.64
C LYS A 574 -15.26 18.08 -2.18
N ALA A 575 -16.06 17.46 -1.32
CA ALA A 575 -16.94 16.39 -1.74
C ALA A 575 -18.17 16.97 -2.47
N LEU A 576 -18.11 17.32 -3.76
CA LEU A 576 -19.34 17.58 -4.56
C LEU A 576 -19.18 17.54 -6.10
N SER A 577 -20.18 16.90 -6.72
CA SER A 577 -20.57 16.74 -8.14
C SER A 577 -19.50 16.77 -9.24
N GLN A 578 -19.16 15.58 -9.76
CA GLN A 578 -18.93 15.16 -11.17
C GLN A 578 -18.11 16.03 -12.17
N GLY A 579 -17.66 17.24 -11.86
CA GLY A 579 -17.02 18.15 -12.84
C GLY A 579 -15.57 18.59 -12.55
N GLN A 580 -15.03 18.31 -11.35
CA GLN A 580 -13.63 18.62 -10.98
C GLN A 580 -12.96 17.42 -10.29
N PHE A 581 -13.02 16.25 -10.94
CA PHE A 581 -12.31 15.07 -10.44
C PHE A 581 -10.79 15.29 -10.51
N GLY A 582 -10.09 15.04 -9.39
CA GLY A 582 -8.65 14.78 -9.40
C GLY A 582 -7.69 15.95 -9.63
N GLN A 583 -8.05 17.19 -9.32
CA GLN A 583 -7.12 18.35 -9.49
C GLN A 583 -6.43 18.83 -8.21
N PHE A 584 -6.80 18.31 -7.05
CA PHE A 584 -6.22 18.77 -5.79
C PHE A 584 -5.02 17.89 -5.39
N PRO A 585 -3.94 18.48 -4.87
CA PRO A 585 -2.79 17.71 -4.43
C PRO A 585 -3.10 16.87 -3.19
N LEU A 586 -2.32 15.82 -3.00
CA LEU A 586 -2.19 15.14 -1.71
C LEU A 586 -1.12 15.88 -0.89
N TYR A 587 -1.42 16.24 0.35
CA TYR A 587 -0.45 16.82 1.27
C TYR A 587 0.12 15.75 2.17
N ALA A 588 1.45 15.74 2.28
CA ALA A 588 2.20 14.89 3.20
C ALA A 588 2.81 15.76 4.30
N PHE A 589 2.43 15.46 5.54
CA PHE A 589 2.97 16.07 6.74
C PHE A 589 4.12 15.19 7.21
N SER A 590 5.28 15.79 7.44
CA SER A 590 6.51 15.07 7.79
C SER A 590 7.29 15.79 8.89
N SER A 591 8.27 15.10 9.47
CA SER A 591 9.13 15.67 10.52
C SER A 591 10.04 16.81 10.04
N ASP A 592 10.15 17.04 8.72
CA ASP A 592 10.95 18.12 8.13
C ASP A 592 10.12 19.18 7.36
N GLY A 593 8.79 19.05 7.32
CA GLY A 593 7.89 20.03 6.71
C GLY A 593 6.61 19.43 6.12
N ILE A 594 5.91 20.24 5.32
CA ILE A 594 4.69 19.88 4.60
C ILE A 594 4.98 19.92 3.11
N TRP A 595 4.58 18.87 2.40
CA TRP A 595 4.82 18.68 0.98
C TRP A 595 3.49 18.49 0.24
N ALA A 596 3.35 19.05 -0.95
CA ALA A 596 2.22 18.83 -1.84
C ALA A 596 2.64 17.92 -3.01
N LEU A 597 1.87 16.87 -3.23
CA LEU A 597 2.02 15.91 -4.32
C LEU A 597 0.91 16.17 -5.35
N GLN A 598 1.30 16.67 -6.52
CA GLN A 598 0.39 16.99 -7.61
C GLN A 598 0.14 15.77 -8.50
N LEU A 599 -1.10 15.62 -8.92
CA LEU A 599 -1.54 14.55 -9.81
C LEU A 599 -1.09 14.83 -11.26
N SER A 600 -0.66 13.78 -11.93
CA SER A 600 -0.49 13.73 -13.39
C SER A 600 -1.80 13.41 -14.08
N ASP A 601 -1.82 13.48 -15.42
CA ASP A 601 -2.96 13.06 -16.24
C ASP A 601 -3.35 11.58 -16.04
N ALA A 602 -2.40 10.74 -15.59
CA ALA A 602 -2.64 9.33 -15.25
C ALA A 602 -3.26 9.12 -13.84
N GLY A 603 -3.45 10.19 -13.07
CA GLY A 603 -4.00 10.13 -11.72
C GLY A 603 -3.02 9.58 -10.66
N LEU A 604 -1.73 9.50 -10.98
CA LEU A 604 -0.63 9.23 -10.05
C LEU A 604 0.16 10.52 -9.77
N TYR A 605 0.92 10.57 -8.69
CA TYR A 605 1.72 11.76 -8.35
C TYR A 605 2.99 11.84 -9.20
N SER A 606 3.28 13.04 -9.71
CA SER A 606 4.45 13.28 -10.59
C SER A 606 5.32 14.45 -10.14
N SER A 607 4.77 15.37 -9.36
CA SER A 607 5.45 16.57 -8.87
C SER A 607 5.25 16.70 -7.37
N ILE A 608 6.36 16.80 -6.63
CA ILE A 608 6.40 16.89 -5.16
C ILE A 608 7.08 18.21 -4.80
N GLN A 609 6.36 19.10 -4.12
CA GLN A 609 6.83 20.45 -3.82
C GLN A 609 6.71 20.76 -2.32
N PRO A 610 7.73 21.34 -1.68
CA PRO A 610 7.62 21.78 -0.29
C PRO A 610 6.69 22.99 -0.21
N ILE A 611 5.72 22.95 0.69
CA ILE A 611 4.76 24.03 0.94
C ILE A 611 5.15 24.84 2.17
N SER A 612 5.56 24.18 3.25
CA SER A 612 5.95 24.85 4.49
C SER A 612 6.98 24.05 5.27
N ARG A 613 7.70 24.75 6.15
CA ARG A 613 8.61 24.17 7.15
C ARG A 613 7.93 23.92 8.50
N ASP A 614 6.63 24.19 8.60
CA ASP A 614 5.85 23.84 9.78
C ASP A 614 5.82 22.31 9.94
N VAL A 615 5.96 21.85 11.18
CA VAL A 615 5.92 20.43 11.54
C VAL A 615 4.70 20.18 12.40
N CYS A 616 3.92 19.17 12.01
CA CYS A 616 2.76 18.73 12.78
C CYS A 616 3.23 18.07 14.09
N ASN A 617 2.69 18.49 15.22
CA ASN A 617 3.06 17.94 16.53
C ASN A 617 2.09 16.87 17.04
N ASN A 618 0.95 16.67 16.36
CA ASN A 618 -0.03 15.64 16.69
C ASN A 618 -0.69 15.12 15.39
N PRO A 619 -0.35 13.91 14.92
CA PRO A 619 -0.95 13.28 13.74
C PRO A 619 -2.48 13.20 13.77
N ASP A 620 -3.08 12.97 14.94
CA ASP A 620 -4.54 12.85 15.11
C ASP A 620 -5.27 14.21 14.95
N SER A 621 -4.52 15.32 14.90
CA SER A 621 -5.07 16.65 14.62
C SER A 621 -5.31 16.92 13.13
N ILE A 622 -4.71 16.12 12.24
CA ILE A 622 -4.73 16.38 10.79
C ILE A 622 -6.12 16.04 10.24
N THR A 623 -6.95 17.07 10.11
CA THR A 623 -8.36 16.95 9.73
C THR A 623 -8.61 17.68 8.42
N GLN A 624 -9.14 16.94 7.45
CA GLN A 624 -9.59 17.50 6.18
C GLN A 624 -10.90 18.26 6.39
N LEU A 625 -10.98 19.45 5.78
CA LEU A 625 -12.20 20.23 5.62
C LEU A 625 -12.60 20.23 4.13
N ASP A 626 -13.47 21.15 3.71
CA ASP A 626 -13.89 21.24 2.31
C ASP A 626 -12.75 21.53 1.33
N SER A 627 -11.98 22.60 1.55
CA SER A 627 -10.92 23.05 0.62
C SER A 627 -9.60 23.33 1.33
N SER A 628 -9.47 22.82 2.54
CA SER A 628 -8.37 23.14 3.46
C SER A 628 -8.15 21.98 4.43
N ILE A 629 -7.00 21.97 5.08
CA ILE A 629 -6.65 20.99 6.12
C ILE A 629 -6.30 21.77 7.38
N VAL A 630 -6.82 21.33 8.52
CA VAL A 630 -6.41 21.84 9.83
C VAL A 630 -5.43 20.87 10.46
N PHE A 631 -4.43 21.41 11.14
CA PHE A 631 -3.41 20.62 11.84
C PHE A 631 -2.81 21.46 12.98
N SER A 632 -2.27 20.79 13.99
CA SER A 632 -1.62 21.46 15.12
C SER A 632 -0.11 21.57 14.96
N THR A 633 0.44 22.64 15.52
CA THR A 633 1.89 22.90 15.60
C THR A 633 2.25 23.41 16.98
N GLU A 634 3.54 23.53 17.28
CA GLU A 634 4.03 24.18 18.51
C GLU A 634 3.65 25.68 18.61
N ARG A 635 3.17 26.30 17.52
CA ARG A 635 2.63 27.67 17.53
C ARG A 635 1.12 27.73 17.77
N GLY A 636 0.43 26.59 17.72
CA GLY A 636 -1.02 26.51 17.79
C GLY A 636 -1.65 25.84 16.57
N LEU A 637 -2.96 26.05 16.42
CA LEU A 637 -3.79 25.44 15.38
C LEU A 637 -3.66 26.22 14.08
N LYS A 638 -3.30 25.52 12.99
CA LYS A 638 -3.10 26.14 11.68
C LYS A 638 -4.08 25.59 10.65
N LEU A 639 -4.35 26.41 9.64
CA LEU A 639 -5.13 26.09 8.46
C LEU A 639 -4.22 26.13 7.24
N LEU A 640 -4.20 25.03 6.48
CA LEU A 640 -3.55 24.91 5.18
C LEU A 640 -4.62 25.01 4.09
N GLN A 641 -4.50 25.99 3.20
CA GLN A 641 -5.38 26.17 2.05
C GLN A 641 -4.55 26.43 0.79
N GLY A 642 -4.46 25.44 -0.10
CA GLY A 642 -3.53 25.50 -1.22
C GLY A 642 -2.08 25.57 -0.72
N SER A 643 -1.36 26.62 -1.09
CA SER A 643 -0.01 26.91 -0.60
C SER A 643 0.03 27.78 0.65
N ASP A 644 -1.11 28.35 1.07
CA ASP A 644 -1.16 29.32 2.16
C ASP A 644 -1.39 28.62 3.49
N ILE A 645 -0.66 29.07 4.51
CA ILE A 645 -0.81 28.59 5.89
C ILE A 645 -1.10 29.77 6.81
N SER A 646 -2.22 29.70 7.53
CA SER A 646 -2.62 30.72 8.51
C SER A 646 -2.75 30.12 9.91
N LEU A 647 -2.45 30.94 10.93
CA LEU A 647 -2.62 30.58 12.34
C LEU A 647 -4.04 30.94 12.79
N LEU A 648 -4.87 29.95 13.11
CA LEU A 648 -6.23 30.17 13.57
C LEU A 648 -6.28 30.56 15.04
N SER A 649 -5.43 29.94 15.87
CA SER A 649 -5.51 30.07 17.34
C SER A 649 -4.75 31.24 17.94
N SER A 650 -4.55 32.33 17.19
CA SER A 650 -3.85 33.52 17.70
C SER A 650 -4.60 34.17 18.86
N SER A 651 -5.94 34.12 18.87
CA SER A 651 -6.76 34.65 19.97
C SER A 651 -6.58 33.88 21.28
N LEU A 652 -6.14 32.62 21.23
CA LEU A 652 -5.92 31.78 22.40
C LEU A 652 -4.51 31.93 23.00
N GLU A 653 -3.66 32.76 22.40
CA GLU A 653 -2.34 33.06 22.94
C GLU A 653 -2.48 33.86 24.25
N GLY A 654 -2.14 33.24 25.38
CA GLY A 654 -2.24 33.86 26.71
C GLY A 654 -2.48 32.86 27.82
N VAL A 655 -2.96 33.36 28.96
CA VAL A 655 -3.22 32.55 30.16
C VAL A 655 -4.71 32.28 30.29
N ASN A 656 -5.05 31.03 30.59
CA ASN A 656 -6.43 30.65 30.91
C ASN A 656 -6.91 31.41 32.15
N ILE A 657 -8.13 31.89 32.12
CA ILE A 657 -8.77 32.40 33.33
C ILE A 657 -9.36 31.22 34.10
N ASP A 658 -9.30 31.24 35.43
CA ASP A 658 -10.09 30.33 36.24
C ASP A 658 -11.54 30.84 36.25
N GLU A 659 -12.38 30.28 35.37
CA GLU A 659 -13.77 30.68 35.25
C GLU A 659 -14.59 30.34 36.50
N THR A 660 -14.15 29.38 37.32
CA THR A 660 -14.90 28.93 38.51
C THR A 660 -15.05 30.07 39.53
N PHE A 661 -14.12 31.02 39.54
CA PHE A 661 -14.21 32.25 40.32
C PHE A 661 -15.47 33.08 40.01
N PHE A 662 -15.97 32.99 38.78
CA PHE A 662 -17.15 33.72 38.32
C PHE A 662 -18.46 32.94 38.54
N ASN A 663 -18.39 31.71 39.06
CA ASN A 663 -19.57 30.92 39.39
C ASN A 663 -20.29 31.50 40.62
N VAL A 664 -21.31 32.31 40.34
CA VAL A 664 -22.17 32.92 41.36
C VAL A 664 -23.62 32.46 41.27
N ASN A 665 -23.88 31.48 40.41
CA ASN A 665 -25.19 30.90 40.17
C ASN A 665 -25.08 29.36 40.20
N PRO A 666 -25.49 28.72 41.32
CA PRO A 666 -25.33 27.27 41.51
C PRO A 666 -25.90 26.41 40.37
N ASP A 667 -26.98 26.88 39.72
CA ASP A 667 -27.65 26.17 38.61
C ASP A 667 -26.75 25.92 37.40
N PHE A 668 -25.61 26.60 37.29
CA PHE A 668 -24.68 26.55 36.15
C PHE A 668 -23.35 25.87 36.51
N SER A 669 -23.18 25.40 37.75
CA SER A 669 -21.90 24.88 38.24
C SER A 669 -21.36 23.69 37.46
N ASP A 670 -22.26 22.94 36.81
CA ASP A 670 -21.96 21.78 35.96
C ASP A 670 -21.15 22.11 34.71
N ILE A 671 -21.20 23.37 34.24
CA ILE A 671 -20.52 23.82 33.02
C ILE A 671 -19.35 24.79 33.29
N PHE A 672 -18.96 25.00 34.56
CA PHE A 672 -17.70 25.67 34.92
C PHE A 672 -16.60 24.62 35.13
N ILE A 673 -15.84 24.32 34.07
CA ILE A 673 -14.74 23.33 34.11
C ILE A 673 -13.42 24.05 33.79
N PRO A 674 -12.55 24.28 34.79
CA PRO A 674 -11.35 25.08 34.60
C PRO A 674 -10.37 24.44 33.61
N ASP A 675 -9.78 25.26 32.75
CA ASP A 675 -8.74 24.80 31.83
C ASP A 675 -7.37 24.76 32.54
N THR A 676 -6.89 23.56 32.86
CA THR A 676 -5.62 23.37 33.57
C THR A 676 -4.39 23.43 32.65
N GLU A 677 -4.57 23.20 31.36
CA GLU A 677 -3.51 23.15 30.35
C GLU A 677 -3.59 24.32 29.39
N THR A 678 -2.45 24.77 28.86
CA THR A 678 -2.44 25.75 27.77
C THR A 678 -3.05 25.16 26.50
N PHE A 679 -3.56 26.01 25.60
CA PHE A 679 -4.16 25.53 24.35
C PHE A 679 -3.19 24.71 23.50
N VAL A 680 -1.90 25.05 23.46
CA VAL A 680 -0.89 24.29 22.71
C VAL A 680 -0.65 22.91 23.32
N GLU A 681 -0.64 22.79 24.65
CA GLU A 681 -0.55 21.49 25.34
C GLU A 681 -1.77 20.62 25.03
N THR A 682 -2.98 21.21 25.02
CA THR A 682 -4.21 20.54 24.61
C THR A 682 -4.09 19.96 23.19
N LEU A 683 -3.51 20.71 22.25
CA LEU A 683 -3.38 20.28 20.86
C LEU A 683 -2.47 19.05 20.67
N ARG A 684 -1.53 18.79 21.59
CA ARG A 684 -0.59 17.65 21.47
C ARG A 684 -1.25 16.27 21.62
N ALA A 685 -2.46 16.22 22.19
CA ALA A 685 -3.18 14.96 22.42
C ALA A 685 -4.68 15.03 22.07
N CYS A 686 -5.10 16.07 21.35
CA CYS A 686 -6.49 16.24 20.95
C CYS A 686 -6.86 15.40 19.71
N LYS A 687 -8.16 15.23 19.49
CA LYS A 687 -8.73 14.84 18.20
C LYS A 687 -9.60 15.96 17.66
N ILE A 688 -9.63 16.14 16.34
CA ILE A 688 -10.39 17.22 15.71
C ILE A 688 -11.49 16.63 14.82
N ALA A 689 -12.74 16.95 15.14
CA ALA A 689 -13.91 16.64 14.32
C ALA A 689 -14.38 17.86 13.54
N TYR A 690 -14.81 17.64 12.31
CA TYR A 690 -15.46 18.66 11.51
C TYR A 690 -16.98 18.41 11.49
N ASP A 691 -17.73 19.38 11.98
CA ASP A 691 -19.17 19.50 11.75
C ASP A 691 -19.38 20.26 10.44
N TYR A 692 -19.66 19.50 9.38
CA TYR A 692 -19.91 20.02 8.03
C TYR A 692 -21.13 20.92 7.96
N THR A 693 -22.14 20.71 8.81
CA THR A 693 -23.43 21.42 8.67
C THR A 693 -23.39 22.80 9.31
N ASN A 694 -22.65 22.94 10.41
CA ASN A 694 -22.52 24.20 11.12
C ASN A 694 -21.17 24.90 10.88
N SER A 695 -20.28 24.31 10.08
CA SER A 695 -18.92 24.82 9.81
C SER A 695 -18.11 25.01 11.10
N LEU A 696 -18.19 24.02 11.99
CA LEU A 696 -17.53 24.04 13.31
C LEU A 696 -16.43 22.99 13.39
N LEU A 697 -15.29 23.37 13.97
CA LEU A 697 -14.25 22.43 14.39
C LEU A 697 -14.41 22.14 15.87
N HIS A 698 -14.62 20.87 16.20
CA HIS A 698 -14.63 20.41 17.59
C HIS A 698 -13.27 19.79 17.92
N ILE A 699 -12.53 20.42 18.84
CA ILE A 699 -11.19 20.04 19.25
C ILE A 699 -11.27 19.36 20.62
N TYR A 700 -11.40 18.04 20.60
CA TYR A 700 -11.62 17.20 21.79
C TYR A 700 -10.30 16.88 22.48
N PRO A 701 -10.03 17.41 23.69
CA PRO A 701 -8.93 16.96 24.51
C PRO A 701 -9.26 15.59 25.12
N LYS A 702 -8.22 14.88 25.56
CA LYS A 702 -8.37 13.57 26.18
C LYS A 702 -8.85 13.70 27.64
N GLY A 703 -9.79 12.86 28.08
CA GLY A 703 -10.14 12.74 29.50
C GLY A 703 -11.00 13.86 30.08
N THR A 704 -11.63 14.68 29.23
CA THR A 704 -12.41 15.84 29.67
C THR A 704 -13.73 15.94 28.90
N ARG A 705 -14.71 16.58 29.57
CA ARG A 705 -16.03 16.91 29.02
C ARG A 705 -16.08 18.31 28.40
N LYS A 706 -15.04 19.11 28.62
CA LYS A 706 -14.88 20.46 28.04
C LYS A 706 -13.95 20.39 26.84
N HIS A 707 -14.39 20.90 25.70
CA HIS A 707 -13.59 20.94 24.48
C HIS A 707 -13.70 22.30 23.78
N TYR A 708 -12.74 22.63 22.92
CA TYR A 708 -12.76 23.89 22.17
C TYR A 708 -13.57 23.73 20.89
N VAL A 709 -14.35 24.74 20.54
CA VAL A 709 -15.08 24.82 19.29
C VAL A 709 -14.62 26.06 18.54
N TYR A 710 -14.26 25.90 17.27
CA TYR A 710 -13.89 27.00 16.39
C TYR A 710 -14.91 27.13 15.27
N SER A 711 -15.45 28.33 15.08
CA SER A 711 -16.32 28.62 13.94
C SER A 711 -15.51 29.07 12.74
N LEU A 712 -15.59 28.34 11.63
CA LEU A 712 -14.99 28.76 10.37
C LEU A 712 -15.72 29.98 9.76
N ASP A 713 -16.99 30.17 10.09
CA ASP A 713 -17.80 31.31 9.61
C ASP A 713 -17.37 32.64 10.26
N THR A 714 -17.15 32.63 11.58
CA THR A 714 -16.82 33.86 12.33
C THR A 714 -15.35 34.03 12.64
N GLY A 715 -14.56 32.96 12.57
CA GLY A 715 -13.14 32.96 12.95
C GLY A 715 -12.92 33.02 14.46
N GLU A 716 -13.92 32.66 15.25
CA GLU A 716 -13.91 32.83 16.70
C GLU A 716 -13.92 31.48 17.43
N PHE A 717 -13.24 31.45 18.58
CA PHE A 717 -13.22 30.30 19.48
C PHE A 717 -14.32 30.40 20.54
N SER A 718 -14.83 29.25 20.94
CA SER A 718 -15.68 29.04 22.11
C SER A 718 -15.31 27.71 22.75
N THR A 719 -15.92 27.39 23.88
CA THR A 719 -15.82 26.07 24.52
C THR A 719 -17.18 25.44 24.62
N PHE A 720 -17.20 24.11 24.66
CA PHE A 720 -18.40 23.32 24.83
C PHE A 720 -18.19 22.35 25.98
N VAL A 721 -19.18 22.23 26.85
CA VAL A 721 -19.23 21.26 27.94
C VAL A 721 -20.41 20.33 27.73
N GLY A 722 -20.11 19.05 27.51
CA GLY A 722 -21.10 17.99 27.37
C GLY A 722 -20.63 16.71 28.06
N GLU A 723 -20.58 15.62 27.30
CA GLU A 723 -20.01 14.35 27.74
C GLU A 723 -18.64 14.10 27.09
N GLU A 724 -17.86 13.18 27.66
CA GLU A 724 -16.53 12.86 27.17
C GLU A 724 -16.63 12.03 25.88
N VAL A 725 -15.96 12.51 24.83
CA VAL A 725 -15.85 11.77 23.56
C VAL A 725 -14.73 10.75 23.67
N LYS A 726 -15.10 9.47 23.62
CA LYS A 726 -14.18 8.33 23.72
C LYS A 726 -13.43 8.11 22.41
N ALA A 727 -14.15 8.16 21.29
CA ALA A 727 -13.63 7.90 19.96
C ALA A 727 -14.44 8.65 18.91
N MET A 728 -13.92 8.70 17.69
CA MET A 728 -14.58 9.36 16.58
C MET A 728 -14.13 8.78 15.26
N ALA A 729 -15.02 8.83 14.27
CA ALA A 729 -14.74 8.47 12.90
C ALA A 729 -15.25 9.61 12.01
N GLN A 730 -14.37 10.14 11.17
CA GLN A 730 -14.78 11.10 10.15
C GLN A 730 -15.52 10.33 9.06
N ASP A 731 -16.76 10.73 8.81
CA ASP A 731 -17.60 10.23 7.73
C ASP A 731 -18.17 11.47 7.01
N TYR A 732 -18.45 11.36 5.71
CA TYR A 732 -19.08 12.42 4.94
C TYR A 732 -20.47 11.94 4.52
N PRO A 733 -21.54 12.73 4.72
CA PRO A 733 -21.57 14.18 5.03
C PRO A 733 -21.55 14.54 6.53
N SER A 734 -21.30 13.60 7.44
CA SER A 734 -21.25 13.88 8.88
C SER A 734 -20.26 13.03 9.64
N SER A 735 -19.57 13.63 10.61
CA SER A 735 -18.69 12.92 11.53
C SER A 735 -19.47 12.20 12.63
N VAL A 736 -19.02 10.99 12.97
CA VAL A 736 -19.58 10.18 14.06
C VAL A 736 -18.66 10.22 15.27
N VAL A 737 -19.23 10.46 16.45
CA VAL A 737 -18.53 10.45 17.74
C VAL A 737 -19.12 9.38 18.65
N GLN A 738 -18.26 8.73 19.42
CA GLN A 738 -18.65 7.77 20.45
C GLN A 738 -18.60 8.43 21.82
N ILE A 739 -19.73 8.47 22.51
CA ILE A 739 -19.85 8.96 23.87
C ILE A 739 -20.28 7.79 24.75
N GLY A 740 -19.43 7.43 25.70
CA GLY A 740 -19.55 6.15 26.42
C GLY A 740 -19.58 4.97 25.43
N ASN A 741 -20.74 4.34 25.32
CA ASN A 741 -21.00 3.23 24.39
C ASN A 741 -21.93 3.61 23.23
N ALA A 742 -22.58 4.78 23.28
CA ALA A 742 -23.52 5.20 22.25
C ALA A 742 -22.83 6.01 21.14
N LEU A 743 -23.36 5.90 19.93
CA LEU A 743 -22.89 6.64 18.76
C LEU A 743 -23.77 7.86 18.48
N TYR A 744 -23.12 8.96 18.15
CA TYR A 744 -23.75 10.23 17.85
C TYR A 744 -23.21 10.81 16.55
N SER A 745 -24.04 11.54 15.80
CA SER A 745 -23.66 12.26 14.59
C SER A 745 -23.58 13.76 14.87
N LEU A 746 -22.64 14.46 14.22
CA LEU A 746 -22.56 15.93 14.23
C LEU A 746 -23.52 16.59 13.23
N GLU A 747 -24.53 15.87 12.72
CA GLU A 747 -25.56 16.44 11.87
C GLU A 747 -26.40 17.47 12.60
N LYS A 748 -26.76 18.54 11.88
CA LYS A 748 -27.75 19.49 12.36
C LYS A 748 -29.12 18.81 12.48
N TYR A 749 -29.80 19.08 13.58
CA TYR A 749 -31.17 18.64 13.82
C TYR A 749 -32.00 19.75 14.47
N ILE A 750 -33.31 19.53 14.55
CA ILE A 750 -34.23 20.43 15.23
C ILE A 750 -34.43 19.89 16.64
N SER A 751 -34.17 20.72 17.65
CA SER A 751 -34.41 20.43 19.06
C SER A 751 -35.32 21.51 19.65
N GLU A 752 -36.18 21.10 20.56
CA GLU A 752 -37.01 22.00 21.37
C GLU A 752 -36.49 22.11 22.81
N ASP A 753 -35.23 21.76 23.04
CA ASP A 753 -34.63 21.81 24.37
C ASP A 753 -33.95 23.15 24.60
N THR A 754 -34.09 23.68 25.81
CA THR A 754 -33.27 24.82 26.25
C THR A 754 -31.93 24.32 26.76
N ARG A 755 -30.84 25.04 26.48
CA ARG A 755 -29.49 24.69 26.91
C ARG A 755 -28.83 25.83 27.67
N LYS A 756 -28.05 25.45 28.69
CA LYS A 756 -27.28 26.37 29.51
C LYS A 756 -26.05 26.85 28.74
N GLY A 757 -25.83 28.16 28.77
CA GLY A 757 -24.66 28.83 28.23
C GLY A 757 -24.09 29.85 29.20
N ILE A 758 -22.77 30.07 29.11
CA ILE A 758 -22.07 31.10 29.88
C ILE A 758 -21.23 31.94 28.92
N ALA A 759 -21.22 33.25 29.12
CA ALA A 759 -20.23 34.12 28.50
C ALA A 759 -19.63 35.04 29.57
N ILE A 760 -18.30 35.17 29.58
CA ILE A 760 -17.56 36.03 30.50
C ILE A 760 -16.79 37.03 29.66
N THR A 761 -17.10 38.31 29.77
CA THR A 761 -16.35 39.34 29.04
C THR A 761 -14.92 39.43 29.57
N ARG A 762 -14.00 39.85 28.71
CA ARG A 762 -12.72 40.41 29.15
C ARG A 762 -12.95 41.65 30.02
N ALA A 763 -11.88 42.17 30.62
CA ALA A 763 -11.97 43.36 31.46
C ALA A 763 -12.38 44.58 30.63
N LEU A 764 -13.60 45.05 30.86
CA LEU A 764 -14.22 46.21 30.23
C LEU A 764 -13.71 47.47 30.92
N THR A 765 -13.34 48.47 30.12
CA THR A 765 -12.85 49.77 30.61
C THR A 765 -13.95 50.79 30.75
N LEU A 766 -14.99 50.71 29.91
CA LEU A 766 -16.13 51.63 29.85
C LEU A 766 -15.69 53.10 29.71
N GLY A 767 -15.29 53.51 28.50
CA GLY A 767 -14.70 54.83 28.24
C GLY A 767 -13.23 54.92 28.63
N ASP A 768 -12.81 55.99 29.32
CA ASP A 768 -11.40 56.22 29.67
C ASP A 768 -10.88 55.20 30.71
N PRO A 769 -9.86 54.36 30.42
CA PRO A 769 -9.37 53.31 31.32
C PRO A 769 -8.81 53.81 32.66
N PHE A 770 -8.43 55.10 32.77
CA PHE A 770 -7.88 55.65 34.00
C PHE A 770 -8.94 56.19 34.96
N SER A 771 -10.13 56.50 34.44
CA SER A 771 -11.24 57.07 35.21
C SER A 771 -12.00 56.01 36.02
N LEU A 772 -12.59 56.43 37.14
CA LEU A 772 -13.55 55.62 37.87
C LEU A 772 -14.94 55.82 37.26
N LYS A 773 -15.71 54.75 37.11
CA LYS A 773 -17.09 54.80 36.60
C LYS A 773 -18.04 54.25 37.64
N VAL A 774 -19.28 54.71 37.64
CA VAL A 774 -20.37 54.13 38.43
C VAL A 774 -21.43 53.63 37.46
N LEU A 775 -21.78 52.35 37.53
CA LEU A 775 -22.85 51.79 36.71
C LEU A 775 -24.23 52.28 37.19
N VAL A 776 -25.05 52.73 36.25
CA VAL A 776 -26.35 53.35 36.49
C VAL A 776 -27.50 52.48 35.99
N ASP A 777 -27.33 51.85 34.82
CA ASP A 777 -28.32 51.02 34.14
C ASP A 777 -27.63 49.94 33.28
N LEU A 778 -28.26 48.77 33.17
CA LEU A 778 -27.81 47.62 32.37
C LEU A 778 -29.02 47.02 31.65
N ARG A 779 -28.96 46.91 30.33
CA ARG A 779 -30.03 46.31 29.51
C ARG A 779 -29.46 45.34 28.49
N THR A 780 -29.86 44.08 28.58
CA THR A 780 -29.44 43.02 27.66
C THR A 780 -30.38 42.95 26.46
N LEU A 781 -29.81 42.75 25.28
CA LEU A 781 -30.54 42.50 24.03
C LEU A 781 -30.36 41.04 23.61
N GLY A 782 -31.44 40.44 23.12
CA GLY A 782 -31.44 39.08 22.59
C GLY A 782 -32.83 38.65 22.13
N LEU A 783 -32.88 37.71 21.20
CA LEU A 783 -34.12 37.07 20.77
C LEU A 783 -34.47 35.91 21.71
N ARG A 784 -35.74 35.80 22.09
CA ARG A 784 -36.26 34.73 22.94
C ARG A 784 -37.56 34.19 22.36
N LYS A 785 -37.64 32.87 22.18
CA LYS A 785 -38.86 32.16 21.76
C LYS A 785 -39.98 32.34 22.77
N ASP A 786 -39.70 32.10 24.05
CA ASP A 786 -40.67 32.20 25.15
C ASP A 786 -40.01 32.44 26.53
N GLU A 787 -40.79 32.35 27.61
CA GLU A 787 -40.33 32.60 28.99
C GLU A 787 -39.35 31.55 29.55
N SER A 788 -39.23 30.39 28.90
CA SER A 788 -38.24 29.35 29.22
C SER A 788 -36.82 29.82 28.91
N SER A 789 -36.71 30.74 27.93
CA SER A 789 -35.47 31.42 27.57
C SER A 789 -35.08 32.45 28.63
N LYS A 790 -34.08 32.12 29.45
CA LYS A 790 -33.66 32.95 30.59
C LYS A 790 -32.26 33.48 30.37
N ILE A 791 -32.07 34.80 30.54
CA ILE A 791 -30.74 35.43 30.56
C ILE A 791 -30.60 36.19 31.87
N LYS A 792 -29.56 35.86 32.64
CA LYS A 792 -29.17 36.55 33.88
C LYS A 792 -27.76 37.12 33.71
N ILE A 793 -27.48 38.26 34.35
CA ILE A 793 -26.15 38.88 34.34
C ILE A 793 -25.66 39.06 35.77
N ALA A 794 -24.40 38.70 36.00
CA ALA A 794 -23.63 39.14 37.16
C ALA A 794 -22.54 40.12 36.72
N VAL A 795 -22.23 41.09 37.58
CA VAL A 795 -21.21 42.11 37.32
C VAL A 795 -20.08 41.96 38.32
N PHE A 796 -18.85 41.90 37.83
CA PHE A 796 -17.64 41.90 38.62
C PHE A 796 -16.87 43.21 38.38
N VAL A 797 -16.22 43.70 39.43
CA VAL A 797 -15.56 45.00 39.44
C VAL A 797 -14.15 44.90 40.00
N SER A 798 -13.25 45.72 39.46
CA SER A 798 -11.85 45.80 39.89
C SER A 798 -11.28 47.21 39.78
N ALA A 799 -10.34 47.53 40.65
CA ALA A 799 -9.54 48.75 40.60
C ALA A 799 -8.20 48.57 39.86
N ASP A 800 -7.69 47.33 39.75
CA ASP A 800 -6.32 47.01 39.35
C ASP A 800 -6.21 45.87 38.31
N ARG A 801 -7.35 45.33 37.85
CA ARG A 801 -7.49 44.16 36.96
C ARG A 801 -7.04 42.82 37.55
N LYS A 802 -6.53 42.79 38.78
CA LYS A 802 -6.06 41.58 39.45
C LYS A 802 -7.08 41.11 40.49
N ASN A 803 -7.50 42.03 41.35
CA ASN A 803 -8.46 41.76 42.41
C ASN A 803 -9.87 42.06 41.92
N TRP A 804 -10.67 41.02 41.74
CA TRP A 804 -12.06 41.12 41.28
C TRP A 804 -13.03 40.86 42.44
N SER A 805 -14.17 41.54 42.44
CA SER A 805 -15.25 41.31 43.41
C SER A 805 -16.62 41.45 42.74
N ARG A 806 -17.62 40.71 43.21
CA ARG A 806 -18.98 40.80 42.69
C ARG A 806 -19.65 42.10 43.15
N LEU A 807 -20.21 42.85 42.20
CA LEU A 807 -21.05 44.02 42.48
C LEU A 807 -22.45 43.55 42.88
N LYS A 808 -22.89 43.92 44.08
CA LYS A 808 -24.22 43.51 44.62
C LYS A 808 -25.37 44.41 44.19
N SER A 809 -25.10 45.69 43.89
CA SER A 809 -26.10 46.65 43.44
C SER A 809 -25.47 47.74 42.58
N LEU A 810 -26.23 48.27 41.61
CA LEU A 810 -25.83 49.41 40.80
C LEU A 810 -25.78 50.70 41.64
N ARG A 811 -25.09 51.73 41.15
CA ARG A 811 -24.96 53.06 41.78
C ARG A 811 -24.27 53.12 43.15
N GLN A 812 -23.71 52.03 43.68
CA GLN A 812 -23.06 52.03 44.99
C GLN A 812 -21.66 52.66 44.99
N ARG A 813 -20.73 52.12 44.20
CA ARG A 813 -19.30 52.46 44.27
C ARG A 813 -18.68 52.52 42.88
N ALA A 814 -17.67 53.36 42.72
CA ALA A 814 -17.00 53.59 41.46
C ALA A 814 -15.80 52.64 41.27
N PHE A 815 -15.60 52.10 40.07
CA PHE A 815 -14.47 51.21 39.75
C PHE A 815 -13.89 51.54 38.37
N LYS A 816 -12.66 51.07 38.10
CA LYS A 816 -12.00 51.31 36.81
C LYS A 816 -12.36 50.28 35.76
N TYR A 817 -12.53 49.03 36.17
CA TYR A 817 -12.72 47.89 35.30
C TYR A 817 -13.94 47.06 35.71
N TYR A 818 -14.61 46.53 34.70
CA TYR A 818 -15.83 45.73 34.84
C TYR A 818 -15.70 44.41 34.09
N ARG A 819 -16.41 43.38 34.53
CA ARG A 819 -16.66 42.15 33.77
C ARG A 819 -18.12 41.81 33.87
N LEU A 820 -18.72 41.41 32.76
CA LEU A 820 -20.08 40.90 32.72
C LEU A 820 -20.01 39.38 32.56
N VAL A 821 -20.77 38.68 33.41
CA VAL A 821 -20.94 37.23 33.36
C VAL A 821 -22.39 36.96 33.00
N TYR A 822 -22.61 36.41 31.83
CA TYR A 822 -23.91 36.04 31.30
C TYR A 822 -24.19 34.58 31.66
N PHE A 823 -25.37 34.32 32.19
CA PHE A 823 -25.90 32.97 32.39
C PHE A 823 -27.16 32.86 31.55
N SER A 824 -27.14 32.03 30.52
CA SER A 824 -28.24 31.88 29.58
C SER A 824 -28.80 30.48 29.61
N ASN A 825 -30.11 30.34 29.43
CA ASN A 825 -30.78 29.10 29.11
C ASN A 825 -31.62 29.38 27.87
N LEU A 826 -31.19 28.90 26.70
CA LEU A 826 -31.69 29.34 25.39
C LEU A 826 -32.14 28.14 24.55
N TYR A 827 -33.10 28.30 23.64
CA TYR A 827 -33.35 27.37 22.55
C TYR A 827 -32.35 27.58 21.40
N ASP A 828 -32.34 26.70 20.40
CA ASP A 828 -31.41 26.75 19.26
C ASP A 828 -31.57 27.97 18.35
N LEU A 829 -32.75 28.58 18.36
CA LEU A 829 -33.05 29.80 17.58
C LEU A 829 -33.02 31.08 18.42
N ASP A 830 -32.81 30.97 19.72
CA ASP A 830 -32.65 32.13 20.58
C ASP A 830 -31.26 32.73 20.42
N THR A 831 -31.14 34.02 20.69
CA THR A 831 -29.88 34.75 20.53
C THR A 831 -29.61 35.69 21.69
N LEU A 832 -28.32 35.95 21.93
CA LEU A 832 -27.85 36.92 22.92
C LEU A 832 -26.93 37.93 22.20
N SER A 833 -27.46 39.11 21.89
CA SER A 833 -26.78 40.11 21.05
C SER A 833 -25.77 40.95 21.82
N GLY A 834 -26.07 41.33 23.06
CA GLY A 834 -25.21 42.27 23.79
C GLY A 834 -25.85 42.93 25.00
N THR A 835 -25.15 43.91 25.57
CA THR A 835 -25.64 44.69 26.72
C THR A 835 -25.31 46.16 26.58
N ARG A 836 -26.34 46.99 26.71
CA ARG A 836 -26.23 48.43 26.86
C ARG A 836 -25.91 48.77 28.31
N VAL A 837 -24.82 49.50 28.50
CA VAL A 837 -24.34 49.96 29.80
C VAL A 837 -24.43 51.47 29.87
N ARG A 838 -25.05 52.01 30.93
CA ARG A 838 -25.00 53.44 31.25
C ARG A 838 -24.19 53.67 32.51
N PHE A 839 -23.30 54.66 32.47
CA PHE A 839 -22.39 54.94 33.57
C PHE A 839 -22.13 56.44 33.78
N GLU A 840 -21.60 56.76 34.95
CA GLU A 840 -21.13 58.10 35.34
C GLU A 840 -19.65 58.08 35.67
N THR A 841 -18.87 58.92 34.99
CA THR A 841 -17.43 59.09 35.21
C THR A 841 -17.15 59.93 36.46
N ARG A 842 -16.22 59.50 37.30
CA ARG A 842 -15.82 60.14 38.57
C ARG A 842 -14.31 60.41 38.59
N ARG A 843 -13.94 61.56 39.14
CA ARG A 843 -12.53 61.99 39.28
C ARG A 843 -11.80 61.35 40.46
N ASP A 844 -12.50 61.03 41.56
CA ASP A 844 -11.91 60.44 42.79
C ASP A 844 -12.87 59.47 43.52
N TRP A 845 -12.33 58.63 44.42
CA TRP A 845 -13.05 57.62 45.22
C TRP A 845 -14.03 58.16 46.27
N ARG A 846 -14.16 59.48 46.44
CA ARG A 846 -14.96 60.07 47.52
C ARG A 846 -16.46 60.05 47.16
N MET A 847 -17.28 59.47 48.03
CA MET A 847 -18.73 59.65 48.00
C MET A 847 -19.05 61.12 48.32
N ARG A 848 -20.01 61.71 47.60
CA ARG A 848 -20.67 62.95 48.04
C ARG A 848 -21.80 62.56 48.96
#